data_AF-A0A7W4VDY8-F1
#
_entry.id   AF-A0A7W4VDY8-F1
#
_cell.length_a   1.000
_cell.length_b   1.000
_cell.length_c   1.000
_cell.angle_alpha   90.00
_cell.angle_beta   90.00
_cell.angle_gamma   90.00
#
_symmetry.space_group_name_H-M   'P 1'
#
loop_
_entity.id
_entity.type
_entity.pdbx_description
1 polymer ?
#
loop_
_entity_poly.entity_id
_entity_poly.type
_entity_poly.pdbx_seq_one_letter_code
_entity_poly.pdbx_strand_id
1 'polypeptide(L)'
;MKVFILGSCVSRDVFNHAGQGEFEIVDYVARSSISSMFAGKPFEDTFSNRLNSKFQARMVNLDIVKQARYRLATVDADVILIDLIDERFNLVEVENARYCTASSEFIATGALAELPSYTLVPSGSERFLRLWKAGWRSLVQLLESRGKLPKVRVNKVFWQAKTSSGADFPKISANNVDAANVTLNVMYEYMATFLEPDQFFEYDESVMRCTDTHDWGPAPFHYCEDFCKEALGYLRGGPRKPKQISHSQLIAQKDARPVTSHREIRSKFQALPSPYTDFMALSFASPAAAATAARAIIAGLASEPLTVRIASPFGVPDAVLVLGNGSQPIQRQDGAALYSGYGMARGRFTFGQAAWARTCLAMRDMGGEVGQFTGLDMERGGIFAETDLFGHGQLFVSSHQGCAAISNRSHLHCIVLNAMGEATELHEQAVLSLLFSNNTFHSQQPASHQTLMIGVSLLPLDKRASLKEGRLRLDEKRAFTQWLEPSPGRYSELMAQGADEVVSNTRAVLSHPDFTSITLDLSGGKDSRMVFGSALHVEGWQDRIALKSNDVPNSEDLPIACSIAKLFGARFWEGDAVPQDPLTCETNLELWRSYFHGMYHRMGATAWSPRGRNTASMSLSGGNGEVMRTFWSKNLRNYLTSEDTARTLADRLVMKTGVWKGIDKAAAPEIAVFTADAITALPGGILADKLESHYLYLRNRAHFGMRGFTFMHDRPVWFPLMSGALMQAAFSLSLKERESGRLVYDVTQAMHPLLTQIAYDGGNGPTSGSGYTAAKTPLHFELDRDQSAWEAAVVEQRKNAARSRTGPAAMSWPAWPTYVRDSAMAAFTESRDISSVARRILGEEYAARMLREFEVKSRLGFSMASRILAVRDALQ
;
A
#
# COMPACT_ATOMS: atom_id res chain seq x y z
N MET A 1 7.24 -50.29 -21.02
CA MET A 1 6.68 -48.98 -21.41
C MET A 1 7.80 -48.05 -21.85
N LYS A 2 7.69 -47.42 -23.02
CA LYS A 2 8.69 -46.49 -23.56
C LYS A 2 8.50 -45.08 -22.98
N VAL A 3 9.54 -44.53 -22.36
CA VAL A 3 9.50 -43.20 -21.72
C VAL A 3 10.52 -42.28 -22.36
N PHE A 4 10.05 -41.10 -22.80
CA PHE A 4 10.89 -39.97 -23.14
C PHE A 4 10.94 -39.01 -21.95
N ILE A 5 12.14 -38.58 -21.54
CA ILE A 5 12.31 -37.65 -20.42
C ILE A 5 12.80 -36.29 -20.95
N LEU A 6 12.05 -35.23 -20.64
CA LEU A 6 12.46 -33.83 -20.81
C LEU A 6 12.55 -33.16 -19.44
N GLY A 7 13.75 -33.04 -18.89
CA GLY A 7 13.90 -32.50 -17.55
C GLY A 7 15.19 -32.94 -16.89
N SER A 8 15.20 -32.91 -15.56
CA SER A 8 16.40 -33.06 -14.75
C SER A 8 16.66 -34.50 -14.32
N CYS A 9 17.63 -34.68 -13.41
CA CYS A 9 17.88 -35.95 -12.75
C CYS A 9 16.68 -36.42 -11.93
N VAL A 10 15.82 -35.50 -11.47
CA VAL A 10 14.63 -35.83 -10.67
C VAL A 10 13.73 -36.84 -11.36
N SER A 11 13.41 -36.62 -12.63
CA SER A 11 12.56 -37.56 -13.38
C SER A 11 13.31 -38.81 -13.82
N ARG A 12 14.64 -38.74 -14.00
CA ARG A 12 15.45 -39.88 -14.43
C ARG A 12 15.71 -40.86 -13.28
N ASP A 13 15.96 -40.36 -12.07
CA ASP A 13 16.27 -41.18 -10.89
C ASP A 13 15.07 -42.02 -10.43
N VAL A 14 13.84 -41.62 -10.77
CA VAL A 14 12.62 -42.43 -10.57
C VAL A 14 12.78 -43.85 -11.11
N PHE A 15 13.44 -44.01 -12.27
CA PHE A 15 13.60 -45.30 -12.94
C PHE A 15 14.69 -46.19 -12.34
N ASN A 16 15.54 -45.67 -11.44
CA ASN A 16 16.51 -46.50 -10.70
C ASN A 16 15.81 -47.51 -9.78
N HIS A 17 14.54 -47.26 -9.42
CA HIS A 17 13.72 -48.09 -8.54
C HIS A 17 12.66 -48.92 -9.30
N ALA A 18 12.70 -48.92 -10.64
CA ALA A 18 11.78 -49.72 -11.46
C ALA A 18 12.20 -51.19 -11.54
N GLY A 19 11.23 -52.08 -11.79
CA GLY A 19 11.53 -53.49 -12.06
C GLY A 19 12.27 -53.66 -13.39
N GLN A 20 13.12 -54.70 -13.50
CA GLN A 20 13.82 -54.99 -14.75
C GLN A 20 12.82 -55.22 -15.90
N GLY A 21 13.04 -54.54 -17.03
CA GLY A 21 12.19 -54.65 -18.23
C GLY A 21 10.87 -53.88 -18.16
N GLU A 22 10.58 -53.18 -17.07
CA GLU A 22 9.31 -52.46 -16.90
C GLU A 22 9.22 -51.19 -17.75
N PHE A 23 10.28 -50.39 -17.74
CA PHE A 23 10.38 -49.14 -18.49
C PHE A 23 11.63 -49.14 -19.38
N GLU A 24 11.49 -48.58 -20.57
CA GLU A 24 12.58 -48.34 -21.52
C GLU A 24 12.71 -46.81 -21.70
N ILE A 25 13.82 -46.22 -21.25
CA ILE A 25 14.08 -44.79 -21.49
C ILE A 25 14.58 -44.65 -22.94
N VAL A 26 13.66 -44.29 -23.84
CA VAL A 26 13.94 -44.21 -25.28
C VAL A 26 14.74 -42.97 -25.66
N ASP A 27 14.62 -41.89 -24.88
CA ASP A 27 15.53 -40.75 -24.94
C ASP A 27 15.45 -39.90 -23.66
N TYR A 28 16.49 -39.10 -23.45
CA TYR A 28 16.62 -38.21 -22.30
C TYR A 28 17.30 -36.89 -22.69
N VAL A 29 16.53 -35.81 -22.59
CA VAL A 29 16.97 -34.43 -22.77
C VAL A 29 17.04 -33.78 -21.39
N ALA A 30 18.26 -33.52 -20.91
CA ALA A 30 18.52 -32.79 -19.69
C ALA A 30 19.40 -31.57 -19.94
N ARG A 31 19.51 -30.72 -18.92
CA ARG A 31 20.31 -29.49 -18.90
C ARG A 31 19.95 -28.51 -20.01
N SER A 32 18.70 -28.57 -20.48
CA SER A 32 18.17 -27.73 -21.56
C SER A 32 16.86 -27.08 -21.12
N SER A 33 16.83 -25.76 -21.13
CA SER A 33 15.61 -24.98 -20.93
C SER A 33 14.71 -25.09 -22.17
N ILE A 34 13.40 -25.19 -21.95
CA ILE A 34 12.39 -25.16 -23.02
C ILE A 34 12.50 -23.87 -23.85
N SER A 35 12.89 -22.76 -23.21
CA SER A 35 13.20 -21.49 -23.89
C SER A 35 14.31 -21.66 -24.93
N SER A 36 15.41 -22.32 -24.53
CA SER A 36 16.56 -22.55 -25.40
C SER A 36 16.21 -23.54 -26.51
N MET A 37 15.48 -24.61 -26.19
CA MET A 37 15.10 -25.67 -27.14
C MET A 37 14.31 -25.13 -28.35
N PHE A 38 13.45 -24.14 -28.14
CA PHE A 38 12.64 -23.51 -29.19
C PHE A 38 13.17 -22.16 -29.69
N ALA A 39 14.40 -21.80 -29.33
CA ALA A 39 15.05 -20.63 -29.91
C ALA A 39 15.21 -20.78 -31.44
N GLY A 40 15.14 -19.66 -32.16
CA GLY A 40 15.06 -19.64 -33.62
C GLY A 40 16.36 -20.06 -34.33
N LYS A 41 17.53 -19.61 -33.84
CA LYS A 41 18.83 -19.88 -34.46
C LYS A 41 19.71 -20.76 -33.54
N PRO A 42 20.28 -21.88 -34.04
CA PRO A 42 21.25 -22.67 -33.29
C PRO A 42 22.59 -21.94 -33.16
N PHE A 43 23.41 -22.41 -32.23
CA PHE A 43 24.83 -22.05 -32.11
C PHE A 43 25.65 -23.03 -32.99
N GLU A 44 26.81 -22.59 -33.44
CA GLU A 44 27.81 -23.51 -33.98
C GLU A 44 28.41 -24.32 -32.82
N ASP A 45 28.45 -25.64 -32.94
CA ASP A 45 28.96 -26.47 -31.86
C ASP A 45 30.47 -26.69 -31.96
N THR A 46 31.22 -25.80 -31.29
CA THR A 46 32.67 -25.91 -31.08
C THR A 46 33.01 -26.28 -29.62
N PHE A 47 32.00 -26.59 -28.80
CA PHE A 47 32.11 -26.68 -27.35
C PHE A 47 31.86 -28.09 -26.80
N SER A 48 30.91 -28.84 -27.35
CA SER A 48 30.51 -30.14 -26.79
C SER A 48 31.64 -31.18 -26.75
N ASN A 49 32.49 -31.21 -27.78
CA ASN A 49 33.63 -32.13 -27.90
C ASN A 49 34.75 -31.85 -26.86
N ARG A 50 34.67 -30.75 -26.10
CA ARG A 50 35.62 -30.42 -25.03
C ARG A 50 35.32 -31.15 -23.73
N LEU A 51 34.15 -31.78 -23.61
CA LEU A 51 33.73 -32.52 -22.42
C LEU A 51 34.14 -34.00 -22.52
N ASN A 52 34.81 -34.50 -21.49
CA ASN A 52 35.24 -35.90 -21.43
C ASN A 52 34.07 -36.90 -21.32
N SER A 53 32.97 -36.48 -20.71
CA SER A 53 31.77 -37.31 -20.58
C SER A 53 30.96 -37.24 -21.87
N LYS A 54 30.84 -38.38 -22.58
CA LYS A 54 29.99 -38.52 -23.77
C LYS A 54 28.55 -38.07 -23.52
N PHE A 55 28.05 -38.27 -22.30
CA PHE A 55 26.71 -37.86 -21.90
C PHE A 55 26.59 -36.34 -21.76
N GLN A 56 27.52 -35.70 -21.05
CA GLN A 56 27.53 -34.23 -20.90
C GLN A 56 27.76 -33.54 -22.25
N ALA A 57 28.68 -34.07 -23.07
CA ALA A 57 28.91 -33.62 -24.44
C ALA A 57 27.62 -33.67 -25.26
N ARG A 58 26.89 -34.79 -25.21
CA ARG A 58 25.59 -34.94 -25.89
C ARG A 58 24.58 -33.90 -25.43
N MET A 59 24.46 -33.63 -24.13
CA MET A 59 23.49 -32.64 -23.61
C MET A 59 23.77 -31.23 -24.10
N VAL A 60 25.02 -30.80 -24.02
CA VAL A 60 25.45 -29.49 -24.49
C VAL A 60 25.22 -29.35 -25.99
N ASN A 61 25.60 -30.36 -26.78
CA ASN A 61 25.32 -30.41 -28.21
C ASN A 61 23.81 -30.26 -28.49
N LEU A 62 22.97 -31.09 -27.85
CA LEU A 62 21.51 -31.10 -28.08
C LEU A 62 20.86 -29.73 -27.85
N ASP A 63 21.31 -28.97 -26.83
CA ASP A 63 20.82 -27.63 -26.55
C ASP A 63 21.34 -26.60 -27.58
N ILE A 64 22.65 -26.57 -27.83
CA ILE A 64 23.32 -25.63 -28.74
C ILE A 64 22.74 -25.73 -30.16
N VAL A 65 22.65 -26.95 -30.70
CA VAL A 65 22.18 -27.18 -32.07
C VAL A 65 20.67 -27.38 -32.18
N LYS A 66 19.93 -27.20 -31.08
CA LYS A 66 18.45 -27.27 -31.01
C LYS A 66 17.91 -28.62 -31.48
N GLN A 67 18.64 -29.70 -31.25
CA GLN A 67 18.27 -31.03 -31.72
C GLN A 67 17.15 -31.68 -30.88
N ALA A 68 17.00 -31.27 -29.63
CA ALA A 68 16.02 -31.84 -28.69
C ALA A 68 14.57 -31.83 -29.25
N ARG A 69 14.14 -30.74 -29.90
CA ARG A 69 12.79 -30.65 -30.49
C ARG A 69 12.55 -31.64 -31.63
N TYR A 70 13.57 -31.94 -32.44
CA TYR A 70 13.45 -32.91 -33.54
C TYR A 70 13.38 -34.34 -33.00
N ARG A 71 14.19 -34.65 -31.99
CA ARG A 71 14.17 -35.97 -31.31
C ARG A 71 12.83 -36.22 -30.64
N LEU A 72 12.29 -35.22 -29.93
CA LEU A 72 10.94 -35.31 -29.35
C LEU A 72 9.84 -35.49 -30.43
N ALA A 73 10.00 -34.83 -31.58
CA ALA A 73 9.05 -34.97 -32.69
C ALA A 73 9.04 -36.38 -33.29
N THR A 74 10.19 -37.05 -33.39
CA THR A 74 10.32 -38.34 -34.09
C THR A 74 10.33 -39.57 -33.18
N VAL A 75 10.63 -39.42 -31.89
CA VAL A 75 10.72 -40.55 -30.95
C VAL A 75 9.37 -41.27 -30.78
N ASP A 76 9.39 -42.59 -30.74
CA ASP A 76 8.26 -43.41 -30.34
C ASP A 76 8.29 -43.61 -28.82
N ALA A 77 7.35 -42.98 -28.11
CA ALA A 77 7.23 -43.04 -26.66
C ALA A 77 5.76 -43.21 -26.25
N ASP A 78 5.53 -43.98 -25.19
CA ASP A 78 4.24 -44.15 -24.54
C ASP A 78 3.96 -42.99 -23.57
N VAL A 79 5.00 -42.50 -22.90
CA VAL A 79 4.95 -41.37 -21.96
C VAL A 79 6.04 -40.36 -22.26
N ILE A 80 5.69 -39.08 -22.23
CA ILE A 80 6.62 -37.94 -22.26
C ILE A 80 6.62 -37.32 -20.87
N LEU A 81 7.62 -37.64 -20.07
CA LEU A 81 7.76 -37.19 -18.69
C LEU A 81 8.53 -35.86 -18.64
N ILE A 82 7.91 -34.81 -18.12
CA ILE A 82 8.47 -33.45 -18.06
C ILE A 82 8.62 -32.99 -16.61
N ASP A 83 9.80 -32.49 -16.23
CA ASP A 83 9.99 -31.68 -15.02
C ASP A 83 10.69 -30.36 -15.33
N LEU A 84 10.49 -29.37 -14.47
CA LEU A 84 10.97 -28.01 -14.68
C LEU A 84 12.22 -27.66 -13.86
N ILE A 85 12.88 -28.63 -13.22
CA ILE A 85 14.03 -28.34 -12.35
C ILE A 85 15.24 -27.84 -13.14
N ASP A 86 15.39 -28.23 -14.41
CA ASP A 86 16.44 -27.68 -15.28
C ASP A 86 16.15 -26.24 -15.76
N GLU A 87 14.94 -25.70 -15.56
CA GLU A 87 14.66 -24.28 -15.80
C GLU A 87 15.35 -23.36 -14.78
N ARG A 88 16.04 -23.93 -13.77
CA ARG A 88 16.92 -23.19 -12.84
C ARG A 88 18.13 -22.55 -13.51
N PHE A 89 18.51 -23.02 -14.69
CA PHE A 89 19.66 -22.48 -15.41
C PHE A 89 19.32 -21.14 -16.09
N ASN A 90 20.27 -20.21 -16.07
CA ASN A 90 20.17 -18.98 -16.86
C ASN A 90 20.21 -19.31 -18.36
N LEU A 91 19.81 -18.36 -19.20
CA LEU A 91 20.09 -18.44 -20.64
C LEU A 91 21.28 -17.54 -20.99
N VAL A 92 22.10 -17.98 -21.93
CA VAL A 92 23.09 -17.17 -22.62
C VAL A 92 22.45 -16.68 -23.91
N GLU A 93 22.42 -15.37 -24.10
CA GLU A 93 22.00 -14.73 -25.34
C GLU A 93 23.22 -14.17 -26.09
N VAL A 94 23.33 -14.49 -27.38
CA VAL A 94 24.32 -13.93 -28.30
C VAL A 94 23.60 -13.29 -29.48
N GLU A 95 24.15 -12.18 -29.98
CA GLU A 95 23.65 -11.47 -31.18
C GLU A 95 22.14 -11.18 -31.15
N ASN A 96 21.62 -10.76 -29.99
CA ASN A 96 20.25 -10.27 -29.80
C ASN A 96 19.12 -11.20 -30.33
N ALA A 97 19.23 -12.53 -30.15
CA ALA A 97 18.12 -13.51 -30.23
C ALA A 97 18.58 -14.99 -30.30
N ARG A 98 19.89 -15.29 -30.21
CA ARG A 98 20.37 -16.68 -30.14
C ARG A 98 20.52 -17.08 -28.68
N TYR A 99 19.77 -18.09 -28.25
CA TYR A 99 19.78 -18.53 -26.84
C TYR A 99 20.40 -19.91 -26.68
N CYS A 100 21.20 -20.10 -25.64
CA CYS A 100 21.70 -21.39 -25.17
C CYS A 100 21.44 -21.50 -23.67
N THR A 101 21.18 -22.69 -23.14
CA THR A 101 21.07 -22.88 -21.70
C THR A 101 22.45 -22.77 -21.07
N ALA A 102 22.60 -21.91 -20.05
CA ALA A 102 23.84 -21.72 -19.29
C ALA A 102 24.02 -22.87 -18.27
N SER A 103 24.00 -24.11 -18.74
CA SER A 103 24.19 -25.28 -17.89
C SER A 103 25.61 -25.32 -17.32
N SER A 104 25.80 -26.00 -16.20
CA SER A 104 27.12 -26.17 -15.59
C SER A 104 28.11 -26.82 -16.57
N GLU A 105 27.63 -27.76 -17.37
CA GLU A 105 28.39 -28.44 -18.41
C GLU A 105 28.78 -27.50 -19.55
N PHE A 106 27.86 -26.65 -20.02
CA PHE A 106 28.16 -25.63 -21.03
C PHE A 106 29.20 -24.64 -20.53
N ILE A 107 29.06 -24.15 -19.30
CA ILE A 107 30.04 -23.24 -18.68
C ILE A 107 31.42 -23.90 -18.54
N ALA A 108 31.47 -25.18 -18.17
CA ALA A 108 32.73 -25.93 -18.01
C ALA A 108 33.53 -26.10 -19.31
N THR A 109 32.92 -25.91 -20.48
CA THR A 109 33.63 -25.94 -21.78
C THR A 109 34.53 -24.73 -22.02
N GLY A 110 34.41 -23.69 -21.18
CA GLY A 110 35.06 -22.40 -21.38
C GLY A 110 34.31 -21.45 -22.33
N ALA A 111 33.14 -21.85 -22.86
CA ALA A 111 32.42 -21.11 -23.90
C ALA A 111 32.18 -19.63 -23.57
N LEU A 112 31.85 -19.29 -22.31
CA LEU A 112 31.58 -17.90 -21.92
C LEU A 112 32.77 -16.95 -22.11
N ALA A 113 34.01 -17.46 -22.13
CA ALA A 113 35.20 -16.64 -22.37
C ALA A 113 35.46 -16.37 -23.85
N GLU A 114 34.86 -17.16 -24.76
CA GLU A 114 35.12 -17.12 -26.20
C GLU A 114 33.97 -16.48 -27.01
N LEU A 115 32.79 -16.32 -26.40
CA LEU A 115 31.65 -15.70 -27.07
C LEU A 115 31.90 -14.18 -27.30
N PRO A 116 31.74 -13.68 -28.53
CA PRO A 116 32.19 -12.32 -28.93
C PRO A 116 31.41 -11.17 -28.25
N SER A 117 30.25 -11.46 -27.66
CA SER A 117 29.54 -10.67 -26.66
C SER A 117 28.28 -11.45 -26.28
N TYR A 118 27.98 -11.59 -24.98
CA TYR A 118 26.79 -12.30 -24.53
C TYR A 118 26.09 -11.59 -23.37
N THR A 119 24.77 -11.81 -23.28
CA THR A 119 23.96 -11.40 -22.13
C THR A 119 23.45 -12.62 -21.42
N LEU A 120 23.56 -12.65 -20.08
CA LEU A 120 22.86 -13.65 -19.28
C LEU A 120 21.42 -13.19 -19.06
N VAL A 121 20.46 -14.05 -19.37
CA VAL A 121 19.07 -13.91 -18.98
C VAL A 121 18.87 -14.74 -17.72
N PRO A 122 18.72 -14.12 -16.53
CA PRO A 122 18.59 -14.86 -15.29
C PRO A 122 17.33 -15.73 -15.29
N SER A 123 17.45 -16.97 -14.82
CA SER A 123 16.29 -17.83 -14.57
C SER A 123 15.29 -17.12 -13.66
N GLY A 124 14.00 -17.28 -13.95
CA GLY A 124 12.91 -16.63 -13.21
C GLY A 124 12.73 -15.12 -13.43
N SER A 125 13.60 -14.47 -14.20
CA SER A 125 13.37 -13.09 -14.64
C SER A 125 12.13 -13.01 -15.56
N GLU A 126 11.50 -11.84 -15.65
CA GLU A 126 10.37 -11.66 -16.57
C GLU A 126 10.76 -11.99 -18.02
N ARG A 127 11.97 -11.59 -18.42
CA ARG A 127 12.52 -11.89 -19.73
C ARG A 127 12.65 -13.40 -19.96
N PHE A 128 13.16 -14.14 -18.98
CA PHE A 128 13.21 -15.61 -19.02
C PHE A 128 11.80 -16.21 -19.14
N LEU A 129 10.85 -15.79 -18.30
CA LEU A 129 9.48 -16.31 -18.32
C LEU A 129 8.75 -16.02 -19.64
N ARG A 130 8.99 -14.88 -20.30
CA ARG A 130 8.43 -14.61 -21.63
C ARG A 130 8.98 -15.57 -22.69
N LEU A 131 10.30 -15.80 -22.68
CA LEU A 131 10.95 -16.75 -23.58
C LEU A 131 10.48 -18.18 -23.31
N TRP A 132 10.36 -18.55 -22.04
CA TRP A 132 9.89 -19.86 -21.62
C TRP A 132 8.44 -20.11 -22.03
N LYS A 133 7.53 -19.15 -21.79
CA LYS A 133 6.12 -19.26 -22.22
C LYS A 133 5.97 -19.38 -23.73
N ALA A 134 6.84 -18.69 -24.49
CA ALA A 134 6.88 -18.83 -25.93
C ALA A 134 7.38 -20.22 -26.35
N GLY A 135 8.45 -20.72 -25.72
CA GLY A 135 8.95 -22.07 -25.93
C GLY A 135 7.95 -23.16 -25.55
N TRP A 136 7.22 -23.00 -24.45
CA TRP A 136 6.17 -23.92 -24.01
C TRP A 136 5.02 -23.99 -25.02
N ARG A 137 4.56 -22.84 -25.55
CA ARG A 137 3.55 -22.86 -26.63
C ARG A 137 4.04 -23.61 -27.86
N SER A 138 5.28 -23.38 -28.27
CA SER A 138 5.89 -24.11 -29.39
C SER A 138 6.01 -25.61 -29.11
N LEU A 139 6.29 -25.99 -27.86
CA LEU A 139 6.31 -27.38 -27.40
C LEU A 139 4.92 -28.02 -27.51
N VAL A 140 3.90 -27.36 -26.96
CA VAL A 140 2.51 -27.82 -27.03
C VAL A 140 2.08 -27.99 -28.49
N GLN A 141 2.29 -26.99 -29.32
CA GLN A 141 1.98 -27.05 -30.76
C GLN A 141 2.70 -28.21 -31.47
N LEU A 142 3.98 -28.42 -31.17
CA LEU A 142 4.73 -29.55 -31.72
C LEU A 142 4.11 -30.88 -31.29
N LEU A 143 3.78 -31.05 -30.01
CA LEU A 143 3.21 -32.28 -29.47
C LEU A 143 1.79 -32.53 -29.98
N GLU A 144 0.96 -31.50 -30.07
CA GLU A 144 -0.39 -31.56 -30.65
C GLU A 144 -0.34 -31.97 -32.12
N SER A 145 0.52 -31.34 -32.93
CA SER A 145 0.66 -31.65 -34.37
C SER A 145 1.12 -33.08 -34.65
N ARG A 146 1.66 -33.77 -33.63
CA ARG A 146 2.12 -35.17 -33.70
C ARG A 146 1.21 -36.13 -32.93
N GLY A 147 0.09 -35.67 -32.39
CA GLY A 147 -0.83 -36.49 -31.58
C GLY A 147 -0.20 -37.00 -30.27
N LYS A 148 0.84 -36.33 -29.77
CA LYS A 148 1.61 -36.73 -28.58
C LYS A 148 1.24 -35.97 -27.31
N LEU A 149 0.46 -34.89 -27.40
CA LEU A 149 0.07 -34.10 -26.22
C LEU A 149 -0.60 -34.94 -25.11
N PRO A 150 -1.52 -35.89 -25.39
CA PRO A 150 -2.12 -36.73 -24.36
C PRO A 150 -1.13 -37.66 -23.63
N LYS A 151 0.05 -37.89 -24.21
CA LYS A 151 1.13 -38.71 -23.63
C LYS A 151 2.00 -37.92 -22.65
N VAL A 152 1.81 -36.61 -22.52
CA VAL A 152 2.57 -35.78 -21.59
C VAL A 152 2.17 -36.09 -20.16
N ARG A 153 3.17 -36.27 -19.30
CA ARG A 153 3.03 -36.30 -17.85
C ARG A 153 4.01 -35.29 -17.25
N VAL A 154 3.52 -34.43 -16.38
CA VAL A 154 4.31 -33.41 -15.69
C VAL A 154 4.63 -33.92 -14.30
N ASN A 155 5.91 -34.18 -14.05
CA ASN A 155 6.44 -34.45 -12.73
C ASN A 155 6.55 -33.13 -11.96
N LYS A 156 5.44 -32.71 -11.33
CA LYS A 156 5.31 -31.40 -10.68
C LYS A 156 5.98 -31.43 -9.30
N VAL A 157 7.21 -30.93 -9.28
CA VAL A 157 8.09 -30.93 -8.09
C VAL A 157 8.56 -29.52 -7.73
N PHE A 158 8.89 -29.33 -6.44
CA PHE A 158 9.32 -28.06 -5.85
C PHE A 158 10.54 -28.24 -4.96
N TRP A 159 11.43 -27.24 -4.97
CA TRP A 159 12.63 -27.20 -4.14
C TRP A 159 12.27 -27.23 -2.65
N GLN A 160 13.06 -27.97 -1.88
CA GLN A 160 12.96 -28.10 -0.45
C GLN A 160 13.92 -27.13 0.24
N ALA A 161 13.46 -26.51 1.32
CA ALA A 161 14.29 -25.59 2.09
C ALA A 161 15.38 -26.32 2.90
N LYS A 162 15.10 -27.58 3.29
CA LYS A 162 15.92 -28.37 4.20
C LYS A 162 15.96 -29.84 3.78
N THR A 163 16.97 -30.56 4.26
CA THR A 163 17.03 -32.02 4.16
C THR A 163 16.04 -32.70 5.12
N SER A 164 15.92 -34.02 5.04
CA SER A 164 15.05 -34.83 5.89
C SER A 164 15.38 -34.74 7.38
N SER A 165 16.63 -34.42 7.76
CA SER A 165 17.04 -34.19 9.15
C SER A 165 16.86 -32.74 9.61
N GLY A 166 16.45 -31.84 8.70
CA GLY A 166 16.30 -30.41 8.96
C GLY A 166 17.57 -29.58 8.72
N ALA A 167 18.60 -30.15 8.09
CA ALA A 167 19.83 -29.43 7.73
C ALA A 167 19.62 -28.52 6.52
N ASP A 168 20.33 -27.39 6.50
CA ASP A 168 20.31 -26.44 5.39
C ASP A 168 21.25 -26.89 4.25
N PHE A 169 20.95 -26.44 3.02
CA PHE A 169 21.81 -26.70 1.86
C PHE A 169 22.95 -25.66 1.80
N PRO A 170 24.24 -26.05 1.92
CA PRO A 170 25.35 -25.10 2.16
C PRO A 170 25.59 -24.02 1.10
N LYS A 171 25.01 -24.15 -0.10
CA LYS A 171 25.20 -23.23 -1.23
C LYS A 171 23.91 -22.56 -1.71
N ILE A 172 22.79 -22.82 -1.05
CA ILE A 172 21.47 -22.35 -1.50
C ILE A 172 20.72 -21.83 -0.27
N SER A 173 20.40 -20.53 -0.28
CA SER A 173 19.63 -19.91 0.80
C SER A 173 18.13 -20.21 0.68
N ALA A 174 17.39 -20.06 1.77
CA ALA A 174 15.91 -20.14 1.76
C ALA A 174 15.29 -19.18 0.72
N ASN A 175 15.85 -17.97 0.57
CA ASN A 175 15.40 -17.02 -0.45
C ASN A 175 15.58 -17.54 -1.89
N ASN A 176 16.63 -18.33 -2.15
CA ASN A 176 16.83 -18.94 -3.46
C ASN A 176 15.81 -20.06 -3.73
N VAL A 177 15.48 -20.84 -2.70
CA VAL A 177 14.43 -21.88 -2.74
C VAL A 177 13.07 -21.25 -3.03
N ASP A 178 12.71 -20.19 -2.29
CA ASP A 178 11.45 -19.47 -2.48
C ASP A 178 11.36 -18.87 -3.89
N ALA A 179 12.43 -18.23 -4.37
CA ALA A 179 12.47 -17.64 -5.72
C ALA A 179 12.32 -18.71 -6.82
N ALA A 180 12.98 -19.86 -6.65
CA ALA A 180 12.85 -20.99 -7.57
C ALA A 180 11.42 -21.54 -7.58
N ASN A 181 10.82 -21.74 -6.40
CA ASN A 181 9.46 -22.28 -6.28
C ASN A 181 8.37 -21.33 -6.78
N VAL A 182 8.52 -20.02 -6.58
CA VAL A 182 7.64 -19.01 -7.20
C VAL A 182 7.70 -19.11 -8.72
N THR A 183 8.91 -19.25 -9.28
CA THR A 183 9.12 -19.39 -10.73
C THR A 183 8.49 -20.68 -11.26
N LEU A 184 8.74 -21.80 -10.57
CA LEU A 184 8.15 -23.11 -10.89
C LEU A 184 6.62 -23.06 -10.88
N ASN A 185 6.01 -22.43 -9.87
CA ASN A 185 4.57 -22.31 -9.79
C ASN A 185 3.97 -21.53 -10.97
N VAL A 186 4.56 -20.40 -11.35
CA VAL A 186 4.14 -19.63 -12.54
C VAL A 186 4.21 -20.48 -13.81
N MET A 187 5.24 -21.31 -13.94
CA MET A 187 5.39 -22.19 -15.10
C MET A 187 4.36 -23.32 -15.08
N TYR A 188 4.12 -23.99 -13.94
CA TYR A 188 3.10 -25.03 -13.82
C TYR A 188 1.68 -24.51 -14.06
N GLU A 189 1.32 -23.34 -13.53
CA GLU A 189 0.04 -22.69 -13.79
C GLU A 189 -0.16 -22.41 -15.28
N TYR A 190 0.90 -21.99 -15.97
CA TYR A 190 0.86 -21.79 -17.41
C TYR A 190 0.79 -23.11 -18.19
N MET A 191 1.41 -24.20 -17.72
CA MET A 191 1.24 -25.53 -18.34
C MET A 191 -0.20 -26.02 -18.20
N ALA A 192 -0.83 -25.75 -17.06
CA ALA A 192 -2.21 -26.15 -16.76
C ALA A 192 -3.26 -25.45 -17.65
N THR A 193 -2.88 -24.43 -18.44
CA THR A 193 -3.78 -23.86 -19.46
C THR A 193 -3.81 -24.67 -20.76
N PHE A 194 -2.94 -25.68 -20.90
CA PHE A 194 -2.83 -26.54 -22.09
C PHE A 194 -2.95 -28.04 -21.79
N LEU A 195 -2.78 -28.44 -20.52
CA LEU A 195 -2.75 -29.84 -20.09
C LEU A 195 -3.89 -30.12 -19.12
N GLU A 196 -4.42 -31.34 -19.18
CA GLU A 196 -5.45 -31.81 -18.27
C GLU A 196 -4.89 -32.05 -16.86
N PRO A 197 -5.69 -31.86 -15.79
CA PRO A 197 -5.23 -32.03 -14.41
C PRO A 197 -4.61 -33.41 -14.13
N ASP A 198 -5.09 -34.44 -14.80
CA ASP A 198 -4.63 -35.82 -14.63
C ASP A 198 -3.28 -36.13 -15.30
N GLN A 199 -2.74 -35.14 -16.02
CA GLN A 199 -1.39 -35.16 -16.59
C GLN A 199 -0.34 -34.67 -15.59
N PHE A 200 -0.72 -34.13 -14.43
CA PHE A 200 0.23 -33.69 -13.38
C PHE A 200 0.38 -34.75 -12.28
N PHE A 201 1.62 -35.06 -11.92
CA PHE A 201 1.92 -35.87 -10.74
C PHE A 201 1.96 -34.93 -9.54
N GLU A 202 1.12 -35.17 -8.54
CA GLU A 202 1.05 -34.32 -7.34
C GLU A 202 1.42 -35.14 -6.11
N TYR A 203 2.46 -34.70 -5.41
CA TYR A 203 3.03 -35.45 -4.30
C TYR A 203 2.58 -34.87 -2.97
N ASP A 204 2.47 -35.73 -1.96
CA ASP A 204 2.39 -35.25 -0.58
C ASP A 204 3.74 -34.63 -0.16
N GLU A 205 3.71 -33.54 0.60
CA GLU A 205 4.94 -32.90 1.08
C GLU A 205 5.82 -33.86 1.89
N SER A 206 5.20 -34.85 2.54
CA SER A 206 5.92 -35.86 3.31
C SER A 206 6.80 -36.79 2.46
N VAL A 207 6.63 -36.89 1.14
CA VAL A 207 7.52 -37.67 0.28
C VAL A 207 8.55 -36.81 -0.46
N MET A 208 8.30 -35.51 -0.60
CA MET A 208 9.23 -34.55 -1.21
C MET A 208 10.35 -34.15 -0.24
N ARG A 209 11.20 -35.08 0.17
CA ARG A 209 12.31 -34.83 1.11
C ARG A 209 13.65 -35.23 0.53
N CYS A 210 14.69 -34.39 0.67
CA CYS A 210 16.07 -34.75 0.32
C CYS A 210 16.75 -35.46 1.49
N THR A 211 17.37 -36.63 1.27
CA THR A 211 18.21 -37.27 2.29
C THR A 211 19.55 -36.54 2.45
N ASP A 212 20.15 -36.60 3.64
CA ASP A 212 21.47 -35.98 3.90
C ASP A 212 22.60 -36.61 3.07
N THR A 213 22.43 -37.87 2.65
CA THR A 213 23.41 -38.66 1.90
C THR A 213 22.89 -39.07 0.51
N HIS A 214 22.22 -38.16 -0.19
CA HIS A 214 21.74 -38.44 -1.56
C HIS A 214 22.90 -38.75 -2.53
N ASP A 215 22.72 -39.66 -3.49
CA ASP A 215 23.77 -40.16 -4.39
C ASP A 215 24.49 -39.07 -5.20
N TRP A 216 23.78 -37.98 -5.49
CA TRP A 216 24.28 -36.82 -6.23
C TRP A 216 24.76 -35.67 -5.31
N GLY A 217 24.86 -35.93 -4.00
CA GLY A 217 24.99 -34.94 -2.94
C GLY A 217 23.65 -34.28 -2.58
N PRO A 218 23.46 -33.75 -1.36
CA PRO A 218 22.22 -33.11 -0.96
C PRO A 218 21.99 -31.80 -1.73
N ALA A 219 20.82 -31.67 -2.37
CA ALA A 219 20.38 -30.44 -3.02
C ALA A 219 18.86 -30.26 -2.82
N PRO A 220 18.33 -29.01 -2.87
CA PRO A 220 16.91 -28.71 -2.67
C PRO A 220 15.95 -29.48 -3.57
N PHE A 221 16.41 -29.94 -4.72
CA PHE A 221 15.62 -30.63 -5.71
C PHE A 221 15.98 -32.11 -5.83
N HIS A 222 16.74 -32.66 -4.88
CA HIS A 222 16.96 -34.10 -4.77
C HIS A 222 15.95 -34.69 -3.78
N TYR A 223 15.42 -35.87 -4.08
CA TYR A 223 14.34 -36.47 -3.28
C TYR A 223 14.67 -37.91 -2.90
N CYS A 224 14.10 -38.37 -1.80
CA CYS A 224 14.31 -39.69 -1.25
C CYS A 224 13.68 -40.80 -2.10
N GLU A 225 14.00 -42.04 -1.78
CA GLU A 225 13.47 -43.23 -2.45
C GLU A 225 11.92 -43.29 -2.44
N ASP A 226 11.27 -42.79 -1.39
CA ASP A 226 9.80 -42.79 -1.28
C ASP A 226 9.15 -41.94 -2.38
N PHE A 227 9.75 -40.79 -2.72
CA PHE A 227 9.33 -39.98 -3.86
C PHE A 227 9.42 -40.76 -5.17
N CYS A 228 10.54 -41.46 -5.39
CA CYS A 228 10.74 -42.25 -6.60
C CYS A 228 9.69 -43.37 -6.72
N LYS A 229 9.37 -44.05 -5.61
CA LYS A 229 8.32 -45.08 -5.57
C LYS A 229 6.94 -44.52 -5.88
N GLU A 230 6.61 -43.34 -5.37
CA GLU A 230 5.32 -42.68 -5.63
C GLU A 230 5.21 -42.24 -7.11
N ALA A 231 6.27 -41.66 -7.67
CA ALA A 231 6.33 -41.30 -9.09
C ALA A 231 6.19 -42.53 -10.02
N LEU A 232 6.80 -43.68 -9.66
CA LEU A 232 6.57 -44.94 -10.36
C LEU A 232 5.12 -45.42 -10.25
N GLY A 233 4.48 -45.20 -9.11
CA GLY A 233 3.04 -45.48 -8.91
C GLY A 233 2.17 -44.73 -9.91
N TYR A 234 2.45 -43.44 -10.15
CA TYR A 234 1.77 -42.64 -11.17
C TYR A 234 1.98 -43.21 -12.58
N LEU A 235 3.20 -43.62 -12.93
CA LEU A 235 3.52 -44.20 -14.24
C LEU A 235 2.88 -45.57 -14.48
N ARG A 236 2.67 -46.37 -13.42
CA ARG A 236 2.01 -47.68 -13.45
C ARG A 236 0.48 -47.59 -13.54
N GLY A 237 -0.10 -46.39 -13.50
CA GLY A 237 -1.56 -46.19 -13.47
C GLY A 237 -2.18 -46.50 -12.10
N GLY A 238 -1.40 -46.40 -11.02
CA GLY A 238 -1.91 -46.53 -9.64
C GLY A 238 -2.99 -45.49 -9.30
N PRO A 239 -3.74 -45.69 -8.20
CA PRO A 239 -4.86 -44.83 -7.83
C PRO A 239 -4.41 -43.38 -7.73
N ARG A 240 -4.83 -42.57 -8.71
CA ARG A 240 -4.74 -41.11 -8.68
C ARG A 240 -5.56 -40.65 -7.48
N LYS A 241 -4.94 -40.36 -6.33
CA LYS A 241 -5.70 -39.80 -5.18
C LYS A 241 -6.34 -38.48 -5.64
N PRO A 242 -7.66 -38.40 -5.81
CA PRO A 242 -8.32 -37.11 -5.83
C PRO A 242 -8.43 -36.73 -4.35
N LYS A 243 -7.65 -35.75 -3.87
CA LYS A 243 -8.04 -35.09 -2.61
C LYS A 243 -9.38 -34.39 -2.90
N GLN A 244 -10.46 -35.09 -2.58
CA GLN A 244 -11.82 -34.57 -2.48
C GLN A 244 -11.80 -33.44 -1.45
N ILE A 245 -11.63 -32.22 -1.92
CA ILE A 245 -12.40 -31.10 -1.39
C ILE A 245 -13.69 -31.10 -2.20
N SER A 246 -14.82 -31.22 -1.52
CA SER A 246 -16.11 -31.56 -2.12
C SER A 246 -16.47 -30.60 -3.27
N HIS A 247 -16.89 -31.17 -4.41
CA HIS A 247 -17.34 -30.42 -5.59
C HIS A 247 -18.58 -29.55 -5.28
N SER A 248 -19.30 -29.84 -4.19
CA SER A 248 -20.39 -29.04 -3.63
C SER A 248 -19.95 -27.77 -2.88
N GLN A 249 -18.65 -27.62 -2.56
CA GLN A 249 -18.06 -26.38 -2.03
C GLN A 249 -17.35 -25.55 -3.13
N LEU A 250 -17.12 -26.12 -4.31
CA LEU A 250 -16.53 -25.45 -5.48
C LEU A 250 -17.58 -24.95 -6.49
N ILE A 251 -18.79 -25.50 -6.50
CA ILE A 251 -19.89 -25.02 -7.36
C ILE A 251 -20.44 -23.65 -6.90
N ALA A 252 -20.15 -23.23 -5.66
CA ALA A 252 -20.39 -21.83 -5.24
C ALA A 252 -19.31 -20.83 -5.75
N GLN A 253 -18.26 -21.29 -6.44
CA GLN A 253 -17.20 -20.45 -7.03
C GLN A 253 -16.98 -20.69 -8.54
N LYS A 254 -17.74 -21.58 -9.17
CA LYS A 254 -17.60 -21.93 -10.60
C LYS A 254 -18.40 -21.05 -11.57
N ASP A 255 -19.05 -19.98 -11.07
CA ASP A 255 -19.65 -18.94 -11.92
C ASP A 255 -18.72 -17.75 -12.20
N ALA A 256 -17.40 -17.89 -12.02
CA ALA A 256 -16.45 -17.01 -12.71
C ALA A 256 -16.18 -17.58 -14.11
N ARG A 257 -17.08 -17.22 -15.04
CA ARG A 257 -16.82 -17.22 -16.50
C ARG A 257 -15.39 -16.70 -16.78
N PRO A 258 -14.76 -17.05 -17.92
CA PRO A 258 -13.57 -16.33 -18.34
C PRO A 258 -13.91 -14.83 -18.32
N VAL A 259 -13.22 -14.05 -17.46
CA VAL A 259 -13.43 -12.60 -17.37
C VAL A 259 -12.77 -11.96 -18.58
N THR A 260 -13.33 -12.25 -19.74
CA THR A 260 -13.68 -11.27 -20.76
C THR A 260 -15.16 -10.94 -20.60
N SER A 261 -15.56 -10.54 -19.39
CA SER A 261 -16.75 -9.73 -19.17
C SER A 261 -16.23 -8.37 -18.73
N HIS A 262 -16.78 -7.29 -19.25
CA HIS A 262 -16.51 -5.92 -18.81
C HIS A 262 -16.34 -5.90 -17.28
N ARG A 263 -15.09 -5.85 -16.79
CA ARG A 263 -14.81 -5.58 -15.38
C ARG A 263 -15.40 -4.20 -15.16
N GLU A 264 -16.29 -4.03 -14.18
CA GLU A 264 -16.69 -2.69 -13.77
C GLU A 264 -15.41 -1.98 -13.32
N ILE A 265 -14.88 -1.13 -14.19
CA ILE A 265 -13.68 -0.36 -13.87
C ILE A 265 -14.05 0.68 -12.79
N ARG A 266 -15.35 0.97 -12.61
CA ARG A 266 -15.90 1.85 -11.59
C ARG A 266 -15.67 1.36 -10.18
N SER A 267 -15.07 2.22 -9.35
CA SER A 267 -14.94 1.93 -7.93
C SER A 267 -16.31 2.03 -7.25
N LYS A 268 -16.60 1.07 -6.38
CA LYS A 268 -17.84 1.04 -5.59
C LYS A 268 -17.68 1.86 -4.32
N PHE A 269 -18.77 2.40 -3.80
CA PHE A 269 -18.70 3.08 -2.51
C PHE A 269 -18.40 2.08 -1.40
N GLN A 270 -17.35 2.34 -0.62
CA GLN A 270 -16.94 1.54 0.53
C GLN A 270 -17.16 2.39 1.78
N ALA A 271 -18.23 2.06 2.49
CA ALA A 271 -18.63 2.72 3.71
C ALA A 271 -17.69 2.36 4.86
N LEU A 272 -17.36 3.34 5.70
CA LEU A 272 -16.60 3.08 6.91
C LEU A 272 -17.51 2.66 8.07
N PRO A 273 -17.08 1.73 8.92
CA PRO A 273 -17.78 1.41 10.15
C PRO A 273 -17.61 2.54 11.19
N SER A 274 -18.46 2.49 12.22
CA SER A 274 -18.30 3.31 13.43
C SER A 274 -16.85 3.24 13.94
N PRO A 275 -16.21 4.37 14.31
CA PRO A 275 -16.81 5.64 14.70
C PRO A 275 -17.12 6.62 13.55
N TYR A 276 -16.85 6.24 12.31
CA TYR A 276 -17.09 7.11 11.15
C TYR A 276 -18.56 7.06 10.72
N THR A 277 -19.02 8.15 10.11
CA THR A 277 -20.30 8.25 9.42
C THR A 277 -20.07 9.03 8.13
N ASP A 278 -20.11 8.33 7.01
CA ASP A 278 -19.98 8.96 5.71
C ASP A 278 -21.28 9.70 5.37
N PHE A 279 -21.18 10.97 4.99
CA PHE A 279 -22.34 11.80 4.67
C PHE A 279 -22.08 12.78 3.54
N MET A 280 -23.15 13.13 2.83
CA MET A 280 -23.24 14.29 1.98
C MET A 280 -24.56 15.02 2.24
N ALA A 281 -24.49 16.32 2.46
CA ALA A 281 -25.62 17.21 2.58
C ALA A 281 -25.70 18.12 1.36
N LEU A 282 -26.89 18.25 0.79
CA LEU A 282 -27.18 19.11 -0.36
C LEU A 282 -28.30 20.08 0.03
N SER A 283 -28.17 21.34 -0.35
CA SER A 283 -29.24 22.33 -0.27
C SER A 283 -29.63 22.77 -1.67
N PHE A 284 -30.91 23.04 -1.85
CA PHE A 284 -31.52 23.44 -3.13
C PHE A 284 -32.28 24.75 -2.98
N ALA A 285 -32.55 25.44 -4.08
CA ALA A 285 -33.27 26.72 -4.06
C ALA A 285 -34.70 26.63 -3.49
N SER A 286 -35.31 25.44 -3.41
CA SER A 286 -36.64 25.25 -2.81
C SER A 286 -36.85 23.81 -2.32
N PRO A 287 -37.83 23.58 -1.42
CA PRO A 287 -38.23 22.23 -1.01
C PRO A 287 -38.70 21.33 -2.17
N ALA A 288 -39.35 21.91 -3.19
CA ALA A 288 -39.80 21.17 -4.37
C ALA A 288 -38.62 20.68 -5.21
N ALA A 289 -37.58 21.50 -5.36
CA ALA A 289 -36.33 21.12 -6.00
C ALA A 289 -35.62 20.00 -5.22
N ALA A 290 -35.54 20.13 -3.88
CA ALA A 290 -34.97 19.10 -3.02
C ALA A 290 -35.70 17.76 -3.13
N ALA A 291 -37.03 17.76 -3.12
CA ALA A 291 -37.83 16.55 -3.28
C ALA A 291 -37.63 15.89 -4.67
N THR A 292 -37.45 16.70 -5.71
CA THR A 292 -37.17 16.21 -7.07
C THR A 292 -35.78 15.60 -7.17
N ALA A 293 -34.77 16.30 -6.65
CA ALA A 293 -33.41 15.79 -6.59
C ALA A 293 -33.31 14.51 -5.75
N ALA A 294 -33.99 14.43 -4.60
CA ALA A 294 -34.02 13.22 -3.78
C ALA A 294 -34.51 12.00 -4.57
N ARG A 295 -35.55 12.14 -5.39
CA ARG A 295 -36.04 11.05 -6.26
C ARG A 295 -35.00 10.64 -7.31
N ALA A 296 -34.33 11.62 -7.93
CA ALA A 296 -33.27 11.35 -8.91
C ALA A 296 -32.09 10.63 -8.27
N ILE A 297 -31.63 11.10 -7.10
CA ILE A 297 -30.55 10.48 -6.32
C ILE A 297 -30.94 9.05 -5.92
N ILE A 298 -32.14 8.83 -5.39
CA ILE A 298 -32.61 7.48 -5.03
C ILE A 298 -32.60 6.54 -6.24
N ALA A 299 -33.06 7.02 -7.40
CA ALA A 299 -33.06 6.23 -8.62
C ALA A 299 -31.63 5.93 -9.12
N GLY A 300 -30.75 6.94 -9.13
CA GLY A 300 -29.37 6.81 -9.59
C GLY A 300 -28.46 6.00 -8.65
N LEU A 301 -28.83 5.89 -7.36
CA LEU A 301 -28.08 5.16 -6.34
C LEU A 301 -28.74 3.84 -5.94
N ALA A 302 -29.69 3.33 -6.73
CA ALA A 302 -30.44 2.11 -6.38
C ALA A 302 -29.55 0.86 -6.18
N SER A 303 -28.35 0.84 -6.78
CA SER A 303 -27.36 -0.23 -6.62
C SER A 303 -26.33 0.01 -5.51
N GLU A 304 -26.31 1.20 -4.91
CA GLU A 304 -25.35 1.56 -3.87
C GLU A 304 -25.97 1.35 -2.47
N PRO A 305 -25.17 0.95 -1.46
CA PRO A 305 -25.65 0.74 -0.10
C PRO A 305 -25.85 2.06 0.67
N LEU A 306 -26.39 3.08 0.00
CA LEU A 306 -26.53 4.45 0.50
C LEU A 306 -27.97 4.72 0.94
N THR A 307 -28.14 5.47 2.04
CA THR A 307 -29.46 5.91 2.52
C THR A 307 -29.69 7.37 2.15
N VAL A 308 -30.77 7.66 1.44
CA VAL A 308 -31.17 9.03 1.03
C VAL A 308 -32.37 9.49 1.85
N ARG A 309 -32.30 10.71 2.39
CA ARG A 309 -33.36 11.33 3.21
C ARG A 309 -33.58 12.78 2.81
N ILE A 310 -34.84 13.21 2.75
CA ILE A 310 -35.18 14.64 2.73
C ILE A 310 -35.06 15.16 4.16
N ALA A 311 -34.42 16.32 4.36
CA ALA A 311 -34.12 16.88 5.68
C ALA A 311 -35.26 17.73 6.27
N SER A 312 -36.44 17.75 5.63
CA SER A 312 -37.64 18.42 6.15
C SER A 312 -38.02 18.02 7.58
N PRO A 313 -37.91 16.74 8.02
CA PRO A 313 -38.14 16.36 9.41
C PRO A 313 -37.15 16.98 10.41
N PHE A 314 -36.02 17.51 9.93
CA PHE A 314 -34.97 18.13 10.73
C PHE A 314 -34.99 19.66 10.62
N GLY A 315 -36.08 20.24 10.11
CA GLY A 315 -36.25 21.69 9.99
C GLY A 315 -35.62 22.31 8.74
N VAL A 316 -35.09 21.53 7.80
CA VAL A 316 -34.42 22.01 6.57
C VAL A 316 -35.10 21.42 5.33
N PRO A 317 -36.27 21.92 4.92
CA PRO A 317 -37.08 21.30 3.87
C PRO A 317 -36.46 21.41 2.47
N ASP A 318 -35.52 22.33 2.28
CA ASP A 318 -34.77 22.54 1.04
C ASP A 318 -33.51 21.66 0.92
N ALA A 319 -33.31 20.71 1.84
CA ALA A 319 -32.10 19.89 1.86
C ALA A 319 -32.34 18.38 1.72
N VAL A 320 -31.33 17.71 1.17
CA VAL A 320 -31.22 16.26 1.02
C VAL A 320 -29.96 15.78 1.72
N LEU A 321 -30.06 14.66 2.42
CA LEU A 321 -28.98 14.01 3.13
C LEU A 321 -28.76 12.60 2.57
N VAL A 322 -27.53 12.30 2.20
CA VAL A 322 -27.09 10.97 1.76
C VAL A 322 -26.11 10.41 2.79
N LEU A 323 -26.33 9.17 3.25
CA LEU A 323 -25.59 8.53 4.33
C LEU A 323 -25.00 7.19 3.87
N GLY A 324 -23.73 6.96 4.22
CA GLY A 324 -22.96 5.82 3.70
C GLY A 324 -23.09 4.51 4.47
N ASN A 325 -23.39 4.55 5.77
CA ASN A 325 -23.30 3.37 6.65
C ASN A 325 -24.56 3.12 7.50
N GLY A 326 -25.74 3.53 7.02
CA GLY A 326 -27.02 3.32 7.71
C GLY A 326 -27.20 4.11 9.02
N SER A 327 -26.20 4.93 9.40
CA SER A 327 -26.27 5.85 10.54
C SER A 327 -27.54 6.71 10.48
N GLN A 328 -28.08 7.05 11.65
CA GLN A 328 -29.21 7.97 11.76
C GLN A 328 -28.73 9.32 12.30
N PRO A 329 -29.25 10.45 11.80
CA PRO A 329 -29.01 11.75 12.41
C PRO A 329 -29.48 11.77 13.87
N ILE A 330 -28.66 12.34 14.74
CA ILE A 330 -29.01 12.57 16.14
C ILE A 330 -30.11 13.64 16.17
N GLN A 331 -31.29 13.28 16.67
CA GLN A 331 -32.38 14.24 16.84
C GLN A 331 -32.06 15.23 17.95
N ARG A 332 -32.35 16.50 17.70
CA ARG A 332 -32.24 17.61 18.66
C ARG A 332 -33.59 18.32 18.74
N GLN A 333 -33.75 19.18 19.74
CA GLN A 333 -34.99 19.93 19.95
C GLN A 333 -35.41 20.75 18.72
N ASP A 334 -34.44 21.40 18.04
CA ASP A 334 -34.69 22.31 16.91
C ASP A 334 -34.08 21.82 15.57
N GLY A 335 -33.76 20.52 15.47
CA GLY A 335 -33.19 19.96 14.25
C GLY A 335 -32.49 18.61 14.46
N ALA A 336 -31.40 18.38 13.74
CA ALA A 336 -30.61 17.16 13.86
C ALA A 336 -29.12 17.40 13.62
N ALA A 337 -28.28 16.45 14.02
CA ALA A 337 -26.84 16.56 13.81
C ALA A 337 -26.20 15.23 13.42
N LEU A 338 -25.03 15.32 12.78
CA LEU A 338 -24.16 14.19 12.49
C LEU A 338 -22.75 14.46 13.01
N TYR A 339 -22.10 13.39 13.48
CA TYR A 339 -20.72 13.41 13.90
C TYR A 339 -20.02 12.14 13.39
N SER A 340 -18.92 12.32 12.67
CA SER A 340 -18.13 11.24 12.09
C SER A 340 -16.72 11.31 12.61
N GLY A 341 -16.24 10.24 13.24
CA GLY A 341 -14.89 10.12 13.75
C GLY A 341 -14.81 10.25 15.27
N TYR A 342 -13.72 10.84 15.77
CA TYR A 342 -13.44 10.93 17.21
C TYR A 342 -12.54 12.12 17.53
N GLY A 343 -12.60 12.60 18.78
CA GLY A 343 -11.83 13.76 19.21
C GLY A 343 -12.19 14.24 20.61
N MET A 344 -11.55 15.34 21.00
CA MET A 344 -11.86 16.03 22.25
C MET A 344 -13.19 16.79 22.14
N ALA A 345 -13.88 16.86 23.27
CA ALA A 345 -15.09 17.64 23.45
C ALA A 345 -15.15 18.11 24.91
N ARG A 346 -14.86 19.40 25.17
CA ARG A 346 -14.79 19.97 26.53
C ARG A 346 -13.92 19.15 27.49
N GLY A 347 -12.70 18.81 27.04
CA GLY A 347 -11.72 18.08 27.86
C GLY A 347 -12.01 16.59 28.05
N ARG A 348 -13.02 16.02 27.35
CA ARG A 348 -13.29 14.58 27.34
C ARG A 348 -13.07 14.01 25.95
N PHE A 349 -12.59 12.78 25.89
CA PHE A 349 -12.46 12.05 24.64
C PHE A 349 -13.84 11.52 24.21
N THR A 350 -14.20 11.73 22.94
CA THR A 350 -15.44 11.24 22.32
C THR A 350 -15.11 10.33 21.15
N PHE A 351 -15.70 9.13 21.14
CA PHE A 351 -15.46 8.11 20.11
C PHE A 351 -16.75 7.78 19.37
N GLY A 352 -16.92 8.35 18.19
CA GLY A 352 -18.11 8.15 17.34
C GLY A 352 -19.34 8.95 17.77
N GLN A 353 -20.34 8.90 16.88
CA GLN A 353 -21.55 9.71 16.98
C GLN A 353 -22.32 9.55 18.29
N ALA A 354 -22.46 8.31 18.78
CA ALA A 354 -23.21 8.02 20.00
C ALA A 354 -22.55 8.60 21.25
N ALA A 355 -21.21 8.62 21.31
CA ALA A 355 -20.48 9.24 22.41
C ALA A 355 -20.58 10.76 22.36
N TRP A 356 -20.44 11.34 21.17
CA TRP A 356 -20.58 12.78 20.98
C TRP A 356 -21.98 13.29 21.34
N ALA A 357 -23.04 12.55 20.98
CA ALA A 357 -24.42 12.92 21.30
C ALA A 357 -24.65 13.21 22.80
N ARG A 358 -23.94 12.48 23.68
CA ARG A 358 -24.03 12.65 25.14
C ARG A 358 -23.38 13.94 25.67
N THR A 359 -22.59 14.63 24.85
CA THR A 359 -21.96 15.90 25.23
C THR A 359 -22.92 17.09 25.14
N CYS A 360 -24.02 16.95 24.38
CA CYS A 360 -24.98 18.01 24.08
C CYS A 360 -24.36 19.27 23.42
N LEU A 361 -23.18 19.15 22.80
CA LEU A 361 -22.52 20.28 22.12
C LEU A 361 -23.07 20.50 20.72
N ALA A 362 -23.15 21.77 20.29
CA ALA A 362 -23.35 22.09 18.88
C ALA A 362 -22.05 21.86 18.10
N MET A 363 -22.15 21.50 16.83
CA MET A 363 -20.97 21.37 15.97
C MET A 363 -20.24 22.71 15.83
N ARG A 364 -20.98 23.82 15.87
CA ARG A 364 -20.47 25.20 15.87
C ARG A 364 -19.51 25.51 17.02
N ASP A 365 -19.56 24.75 18.11
CA ASP A 365 -18.72 24.93 19.29
C ASP A 365 -17.47 24.03 19.27
N MET A 366 -17.36 23.13 18.29
CA MET A 366 -16.29 22.12 18.23
C MET A 366 -15.12 22.55 17.33
N GLY A 367 -15.22 23.68 16.61
CA GLY A 367 -14.17 24.12 15.70
C GLY A 367 -12.80 24.34 16.36
N GLY A 368 -12.76 24.61 17.67
CA GLY A 368 -11.52 24.73 18.45
C GLY A 368 -11.00 23.41 19.04
N GLU A 369 -11.77 22.32 18.95
CA GLU A 369 -11.40 21.03 19.52
C GLU A 369 -10.51 20.23 18.57
N VAL A 370 -9.64 19.40 19.15
CA VAL A 370 -8.69 18.57 18.39
C VAL A 370 -9.24 17.16 18.16
N GLY A 371 -8.92 16.57 17.00
CA GLY A 371 -9.30 15.20 16.74
C GLY A 371 -9.13 14.76 15.29
N GLN A 372 -10.02 13.86 14.89
CA GLN A 372 -10.18 13.38 13.54
C GLN A 372 -11.67 13.25 13.28
N PHE A 373 -12.33 14.40 13.13
CA PHE A 373 -13.78 14.41 12.99
C PHE A 373 -14.28 15.42 11.97
N THR A 374 -15.42 15.07 11.40
CA THR A 374 -16.28 15.99 10.67
C THR A 374 -17.67 15.90 11.25
N GLY A 375 -18.45 16.97 11.13
CA GLY A 375 -19.86 16.86 11.43
C GLY A 375 -20.65 18.04 10.90
N LEU A 376 -21.95 17.95 11.10
CA LEU A 376 -22.88 18.99 10.69
C LEU A 376 -24.02 19.13 11.69
N ASP A 377 -24.52 20.35 11.81
CA ASP A 377 -25.80 20.67 12.43
C ASP A 377 -26.79 21.04 11.31
N MET A 378 -28.02 20.53 11.42
CA MET A 378 -29.16 20.90 10.59
C MET A 378 -30.20 21.54 11.49
N GLU A 379 -30.60 22.76 11.15
CA GLU A 379 -31.57 23.56 11.91
C GLU A 379 -32.32 24.48 10.94
N ARG A 380 -33.40 25.15 11.37
CA ARG A 380 -34.21 26.03 10.50
C ARG A 380 -33.39 27.07 9.71
N GLY A 381 -32.21 27.44 10.21
CA GLY A 381 -31.28 28.37 9.57
C GLY A 381 -30.51 27.81 8.37
N GLY A 382 -30.53 26.49 8.15
CA GLY A 382 -29.77 25.78 7.12
C GLY A 382 -28.92 24.66 7.70
N ILE A 383 -27.88 24.28 6.96
CA ILE A 383 -26.91 23.27 7.39
C ILE A 383 -25.58 23.97 7.68
N PHE A 384 -24.96 23.64 8.80
CA PHE A 384 -23.63 24.10 9.17
C PHE A 384 -22.71 22.88 9.30
N ALA A 385 -21.51 22.93 8.72
CA ALA A 385 -20.53 21.85 8.82
C ALA A 385 -19.13 22.35 9.17
N GLU A 386 -18.43 21.56 9.96
CA GLU A 386 -17.09 21.89 10.45
C GLU A 386 -16.23 20.63 10.67
N THR A 387 -14.93 20.85 10.83
CA THR A 387 -13.90 19.85 11.08
C THR A 387 -13.16 20.15 12.37
N ASP A 388 -12.37 19.20 12.87
CA ASP A 388 -11.43 19.43 13.97
C ASP A 388 -10.42 20.55 13.68
N LEU A 389 -9.75 21.06 14.72
CA LEU A 389 -8.81 22.19 14.63
C LEU A 389 -7.73 22.02 13.55
N PHE A 390 -7.22 20.80 13.33
CA PHE A 390 -6.16 20.51 12.36
C PHE A 390 -6.69 19.97 11.02
N GLY A 391 -8.01 19.83 10.87
CA GLY A 391 -8.68 19.37 9.66
C GLY A 391 -8.27 17.95 9.26
N HIS A 392 -7.99 17.08 10.24
CA HIS A 392 -7.74 15.66 9.98
C HIS A 392 -8.99 14.95 9.45
N GLY A 393 -10.18 15.38 9.91
CA GLY A 393 -11.43 15.20 9.20
C GLY A 393 -11.49 16.13 7.98
N GLN A 394 -11.85 15.59 6.81
CA GLN A 394 -11.90 16.36 5.57
C GLN A 394 -13.34 16.63 5.16
N LEU A 395 -13.62 17.87 4.75
CA LEU A 395 -14.87 18.25 4.11
C LEU A 395 -14.57 18.74 2.69
N PHE A 396 -15.43 18.35 1.76
CA PHE A 396 -15.44 18.76 0.37
C PHE A 396 -16.68 19.58 0.11
N VAL A 397 -16.55 20.66 -0.65
CA VAL A 397 -17.63 21.60 -0.92
C VAL A 397 -17.73 21.88 -2.42
N SER A 398 -18.96 22.08 -2.90
CA SER A 398 -19.22 22.47 -4.28
C SER A 398 -20.48 23.33 -4.41
N SER A 399 -20.52 24.11 -5.49
CA SER A 399 -21.68 24.92 -5.90
C SER A 399 -22.00 24.60 -7.35
N HIS A 400 -23.27 24.30 -7.62
CA HIS A 400 -23.83 23.93 -8.91
C HIS A 400 -25.05 24.81 -9.22
N GLN A 401 -25.62 24.67 -10.42
CA GLN A 401 -26.79 25.47 -10.79
C GLN A 401 -28.00 25.12 -9.92
N GLY A 402 -28.33 25.98 -8.95
CA GLY A 402 -29.49 25.81 -8.06
C GLY A 402 -29.27 24.81 -6.90
N CYS A 403 -28.03 24.34 -6.70
CA CYS A 403 -27.68 23.39 -5.64
C CYS A 403 -26.27 23.70 -5.08
N ALA A 404 -26.08 23.47 -3.78
CA ALA A 404 -24.77 23.49 -3.15
C ALA A 404 -24.63 22.28 -2.23
N ALA A 405 -23.40 21.77 -2.07
CA ALA A 405 -23.17 20.52 -1.36
C ALA A 405 -21.94 20.55 -0.44
N ILE A 406 -22.02 19.77 0.63
CA ILE A 406 -20.93 19.47 1.56
C ILE A 406 -20.87 17.95 1.75
N SER A 407 -19.70 17.36 1.60
CA SER A 407 -19.46 15.93 1.83
C SER A 407 -18.22 15.72 2.70
N ASN A 408 -18.18 14.69 3.54
CA ASN A 408 -16.94 14.26 4.20
C ASN A 408 -16.16 13.20 3.43
N ARG A 409 -16.64 12.81 2.23
CA ARG A 409 -16.02 11.85 1.33
C ARG A 409 -16.10 12.34 -0.11
N SER A 410 -14.95 12.63 -0.73
CA SER A 410 -14.93 13.09 -2.12
C SER A 410 -15.52 12.06 -3.10
N HIS A 411 -15.38 10.76 -2.82
CA HIS A 411 -15.99 9.72 -3.65
C HIS A 411 -17.52 9.72 -3.56
N LEU A 412 -18.07 9.86 -2.35
CA LEU A 412 -19.53 10.02 -2.14
C LEU A 412 -20.03 11.28 -2.87
N HIS A 413 -19.23 12.36 -2.83
CA HIS A 413 -19.51 13.60 -3.54
C HIS A 413 -19.65 13.35 -5.05
N CYS A 414 -18.69 12.66 -5.66
CA CYS A 414 -18.69 12.29 -7.08
C CYS A 414 -19.93 11.45 -7.45
N ILE A 415 -20.17 10.36 -6.71
CA ILE A 415 -21.26 9.42 -6.96
C ILE A 415 -22.64 10.12 -6.91
N VAL A 416 -22.86 11.01 -5.93
CA VAL A 416 -24.13 11.73 -5.77
C VAL A 416 -24.33 12.77 -6.87
N LEU A 417 -23.29 13.53 -7.25
CA LEU A 417 -23.38 14.48 -8.37
C LEU A 417 -23.73 13.77 -9.67
N ASN A 418 -23.07 12.64 -9.96
CA ASN A 418 -23.37 11.85 -11.15
C ASN A 418 -24.78 11.26 -11.10
N ALA A 419 -25.28 10.85 -9.93
CA ALA A 419 -26.67 10.41 -9.75
C ALA A 419 -27.70 11.53 -9.97
N MET A 420 -27.32 12.80 -9.79
CA MET A 420 -28.14 13.97 -10.12
C MET A 420 -28.07 14.37 -11.60
N GLY A 421 -27.18 13.76 -12.39
CA GLY A 421 -26.90 14.17 -13.76
C GLY A 421 -25.95 15.36 -13.87
N GLU A 422 -25.31 15.77 -12.77
CA GLU A 422 -24.25 16.78 -12.76
C GLU A 422 -22.93 16.08 -13.14
N ALA A 423 -22.61 16.05 -14.43
CA ALA A 423 -21.41 15.37 -14.93
C ALA A 423 -20.14 15.94 -14.27
N THR A 424 -19.35 15.07 -13.63
CA THR A 424 -18.05 15.45 -13.08
C THR A 424 -16.99 15.53 -14.17
N GLU A 425 -16.47 16.74 -14.43
CA GLU A 425 -15.34 16.96 -15.34
C GLU A 425 -14.01 17.01 -14.60
N LEU A 426 -12.91 16.66 -15.28
CA LEU A 426 -11.57 16.72 -14.71
C LEU A 426 -11.05 18.16 -14.62
N HIS A 427 -10.55 18.53 -13.44
CA HIS A 427 -9.78 19.75 -13.27
C HIS A 427 -8.36 19.53 -13.82
N GLU A 428 -8.16 19.95 -15.06
CA GLU A 428 -6.94 19.73 -15.82
C GLU A 428 -5.64 20.08 -15.07
N GLN A 429 -5.55 21.28 -14.49
CA GLN A 429 -4.35 21.74 -13.80
C GLN A 429 -4.06 20.93 -12.54
N ALA A 430 -5.10 20.49 -11.82
CA ALA A 430 -4.95 19.60 -10.68
C ALA A 430 -4.43 18.22 -11.10
N VAL A 431 -4.96 17.67 -12.20
CA VAL A 431 -4.50 16.40 -12.79
C VAL A 431 -3.06 16.51 -13.28
N LEU A 432 -2.72 17.56 -14.02
CA LEU A 432 -1.36 17.81 -14.50
C LEU A 432 -0.39 17.95 -13.33
N SER A 433 -0.74 18.75 -12.31
CA SER A 433 0.06 18.93 -11.09
C SER A 433 0.29 17.61 -10.35
N LEU A 434 -0.65 16.67 -10.36
CA LEU A 434 -0.50 15.35 -9.74
C LEU A 434 0.43 14.40 -10.53
N LEU A 435 0.37 14.46 -11.86
CA LEU A 435 1.04 13.50 -12.73
C LEU A 435 2.46 13.92 -13.12
N PHE A 436 2.73 15.24 -13.25
CA PHE A 436 3.98 15.73 -13.85
C PHE A 436 5.23 15.44 -13.02
N SER A 437 5.12 15.13 -11.73
CA SER A 437 6.26 15.00 -10.82
C SER A 437 6.17 13.74 -9.96
N ASN A 438 7.33 13.27 -9.50
CA ASN A 438 7.41 12.30 -8.40
C ASN A 438 7.84 12.94 -7.09
N ASN A 439 8.13 14.24 -7.08
CA ASN A 439 8.39 14.96 -5.85
C ASN A 439 7.15 14.91 -4.94
N THR A 440 7.34 14.52 -3.68
CA THR A 440 6.25 14.34 -2.70
C THR A 440 5.42 15.60 -2.44
N PHE A 441 5.92 16.79 -2.78
CA PHE A 441 5.14 18.02 -2.76
C PHE A 441 3.89 17.93 -3.65
N HIS A 442 4.02 17.28 -4.82
CA HIS A 442 2.97 17.14 -5.84
C HIS A 442 2.39 15.72 -5.93
N SER A 443 3.22 14.69 -5.71
CA SER A 443 2.91 13.32 -6.16
C SER A 443 2.20 12.46 -5.11
N GLN A 444 2.28 12.83 -3.84
CA GLN A 444 1.77 12.01 -2.73
C GLN A 444 0.37 12.43 -2.26
N GLN A 445 0.01 13.70 -2.46
CA GLN A 445 -1.27 14.32 -2.13
C GLN A 445 -1.49 15.55 -3.03
N PRO A 446 -2.70 16.11 -3.13
CA PRO A 446 -2.95 17.35 -3.85
C PRO A 446 -2.08 18.51 -3.37
N ALA A 447 -1.57 19.32 -4.31
CA ALA A 447 -0.79 20.53 -4.05
C ALA A 447 -1.67 21.81 -3.96
N SER A 448 -3.00 21.66 -3.94
CA SER A 448 -3.95 22.76 -3.80
C SER A 448 -5.25 22.27 -3.15
N HIS A 449 -6.15 23.20 -2.85
CA HIS A 449 -7.51 22.88 -2.38
C HIS A 449 -8.43 22.35 -3.51
N GLN A 450 -8.05 22.50 -4.77
CA GLN A 450 -8.81 21.93 -5.89
C GLN A 450 -8.65 20.41 -5.90
N THR A 451 -9.78 19.69 -6.03
CA THR A 451 -9.74 18.25 -6.24
C THR A 451 -9.49 17.94 -7.72
N LEU A 452 -9.50 16.65 -8.09
CA LEU A 452 -9.42 16.25 -9.49
C LEU A 452 -10.70 16.57 -10.28
N MET A 453 -11.79 16.98 -9.61
CA MET A 453 -13.08 17.31 -10.21
C MET A 453 -13.28 18.83 -10.25
N ILE A 454 -13.78 19.35 -11.37
CA ILE A 454 -14.17 20.76 -11.50
C ILE A 454 -15.29 21.08 -10.51
N GLY A 455 -15.17 22.22 -9.82
CA GLY A 455 -16.21 22.72 -8.91
C GLY A 455 -16.25 22.04 -7.54
N VAL A 456 -15.50 20.95 -7.32
CA VAL A 456 -15.36 20.29 -6.02
C VAL A 456 -14.01 20.65 -5.41
N SER A 457 -14.03 21.24 -4.22
CA SER A 457 -12.83 21.68 -3.50
C SER A 457 -12.78 21.13 -2.09
N LEU A 458 -11.58 20.85 -1.59
CA LEU A 458 -11.32 20.60 -0.19
C LEU A 458 -11.55 21.90 0.60
N LEU A 459 -12.40 21.86 1.62
CA LEU A 459 -12.66 22.99 2.51
C LEU A 459 -11.32 23.45 3.14
N PRO A 460 -10.93 24.73 2.96
CA PRO A 460 -9.73 25.28 3.59
C PRO A 460 -9.80 25.21 5.11
N LEU A 461 -8.64 25.03 5.75
CA LEU A 461 -8.55 24.75 7.18
C LEU A 461 -9.05 25.91 8.07
N ASP A 462 -8.91 27.14 7.58
CA ASP A 462 -9.39 28.38 8.22
C ASP A 462 -10.84 28.71 7.89
N LYS A 463 -11.57 27.80 7.25
CA LYS A 463 -12.97 28.00 6.85
C LYS A 463 -13.89 26.96 7.46
N ARG A 464 -15.14 27.35 7.62
CA ARG A 464 -16.29 26.50 7.93
C ARG A 464 -17.38 26.76 6.90
N ALA A 465 -18.21 25.75 6.63
CA ALA A 465 -19.15 25.79 5.52
C ALA A 465 -20.59 25.79 6.03
N SER A 466 -21.45 26.53 5.34
CA SER A 466 -22.89 26.46 5.53
C SER A 466 -23.64 26.38 4.20
N LEU A 467 -24.77 25.68 4.21
CA LEU A 467 -25.68 25.54 3.09
C LEU A 467 -27.04 26.13 3.44
N LYS A 468 -27.59 26.92 2.53
CA LYS A 468 -28.96 27.42 2.63
C LYS A 468 -29.50 27.78 1.25
N GLU A 469 -30.72 27.34 0.94
CA GLU A 469 -31.45 27.73 -0.28
C GLU A 469 -30.60 27.58 -1.57
N GLY A 470 -29.85 26.48 -1.68
CA GLY A 470 -29.01 26.19 -2.84
C GLY A 470 -27.68 26.94 -2.89
N ARG A 471 -27.28 27.60 -1.80
CA ARG A 471 -26.06 28.42 -1.74
C ARG A 471 -25.08 27.89 -0.70
N LEU A 472 -23.81 27.85 -1.09
CA LEU A 472 -22.67 27.63 -0.20
C LEU A 472 -22.19 28.96 0.34
N ARG A 473 -21.97 29.04 1.65
CA ARG A 473 -21.27 30.14 2.30
C ARG A 473 -20.09 29.59 3.09
N LEU A 474 -18.92 30.20 2.88
CA LEU A 474 -17.71 29.92 3.63
C LEU A 474 -17.45 31.05 4.61
N ASP A 475 -17.45 30.73 5.90
CA ASP A 475 -17.14 31.67 6.97
C ASP A 475 -15.75 31.36 7.55
N GLU A 476 -15.13 32.36 8.16
CA GLU A 476 -13.88 32.17 8.89
C GLU A 476 -14.06 31.25 10.10
N LYS A 477 -13.14 30.30 10.26
CA LYS A 477 -12.97 29.48 11.44
C LYS A 477 -12.08 30.21 12.45
N ARG A 478 -12.68 31.12 13.21
CA ARG A 478 -11.98 32.01 14.16
C ARG A 478 -11.09 31.28 15.16
N ALA A 479 -11.53 30.14 15.66
CA ALA A 479 -10.74 29.34 16.59
C ALA A 479 -9.39 28.92 15.97
N PHE A 480 -9.37 28.60 14.67
CA PHE A 480 -8.15 28.26 13.96
C PHE A 480 -7.28 29.50 13.68
N THR A 481 -7.87 30.58 13.14
CA THR A 481 -7.11 31.78 12.77
C THR A 481 -6.47 32.46 13.99
N GLN A 482 -7.11 32.39 15.17
CA GLN A 482 -6.52 32.85 16.42
C GLN A 482 -5.23 32.10 16.80
N TRP A 483 -5.18 30.79 16.60
CA TRP A 483 -3.98 29.98 16.89
C TRP A 483 -2.87 30.12 15.85
N LEU A 484 -3.21 30.59 14.64
CA LEU A 484 -2.23 30.81 13.58
C LEU A 484 -1.48 32.14 13.75
N GLU A 485 -2.09 33.13 14.41
CA GLU A 485 -1.51 34.46 14.59
C GLU A 485 -0.25 34.41 15.51
N PRO A 486 0.93 34.83 15.03
CA PRO A 486 2.15 34.82 15.84
C PRO A 486 2.05 35.70 17.09
N SER A 487 2.58 35.22 18.21
CA SER A 487 2.68 35.97 19.47
C SER A 487 4.04 35.75 20.16
N PRO A 488 5.15 36.31 19.62
CA PRO A 488 6.51 36.10 20.16
C PRO A 488 6.66 36.41 21.65
N GLY A 489 5.96 37.43 22.15
CA GLY A 489 5.97 37.82 23.57
C GLY A 489 5.35 36.79 24.52
N ARG A 490 4.58 35.83 24.00
CA ARG A 490 3.90 34.78 24.78
C ARG A 490 4.53 33.40 24.59
N TYR A 491 5.70 33.27 23.96
CA TYR A 491 6.31 31.98 23.64
C TYR A 491 6.35 31.00 24.83
N SER A 492 6.87 31.44 25.99
CA SER A 492 6.99 30.57 27.17
C SER A 492 5.64 30.16 27.76
N GLU A 493 4.66 31.06 27.74
CA GLU A 493 3.28 30.80 28.17
C GLU A 493 2.61 29.78 27.25
N LEU A 494 2.71 29.98 25.94
CA LEU A 494 2.16 29.09 24.92
C LEU A 494 2.83 27.71 24.93
N MET A 495 4.14 27.64 25.19
CA MET A 495 4.86 26.38 25.34
C MET A 495 4.34 25.59 26.56
N ALA A 496 4.18 26.25 27.71
CA ALA A 496 3.64 25.62 28.91
C ALA A 496 2.19 25.16 28.72
N GLN A 497 1.33 26.04 28.20
CA GLN A 497 -0.06 25.70 27.87
C GLN A 497 -0.12 24.52 26.89
N GLY A 498 0.73 24.53 25.87
CA GLY A 498 0.78 23.46 24.88
C GLY A 498 1.25 22.12 25.46
N ALA A 499 2.20 22.12 26.39
CA ALA A 499 2.59 20.91 27.11
C ALA A 499 1.41 20.34 27.92
N ASP A 500 0.65 21.19 28.60
CA ASP A 500 -0.56 20.80 29.35
C ASP A 500 -1.66 20.25 28.42
N GLU A 501 -1.86 20.86 27.24
CA GLU A 501 -2.78 20.37 26.21
C GLU A 501 -2.41 18.97 25.74
N VAL A 502 -1.12 18.71 25.46
CA VAL A 502 -0.64 17.38 25.05
C VAL A 502 -0.84 16.35 26.16
N VAL A 503 -0.53 16.70 27.42
CA VAL A 503 -0.80 15.82 28.58
C VAL A 503 -2.29 15.54 28.73
N SER A 504 -3.15 16.56 28.56
CA SER A 504 -4.60 16.42 28.59
C SER A 504 -5.10 15.47 27.49
N ASN A 505 -4.62 15.64 26.25
CA ASN A 505 -4.94 14.77 25.13
C ASN A 505 -4.55 13.31 25.39
N THR A 506 -3.39 13.06 26.01
CA THR A 506 -2.95 11.72 26.39
C THR A 506 -3.81 11.14 27.51
N ARG A 507 -4.02 11.92 28.59
CA ARG A 507 -4.83 11.52 29.75
C ARG A 507 -6.26 11.15 29.34
N ALA A 508 -6.88 11.90 28.44
CA ALA A 508 -8.25 11.68 28.01
C ALA A 508 -8.45 10.29 27.36
N VAL A 509 -7.45 9.76 26.66
CA VAL A 509 -7.49 8.40 26.09
C VAL A 509 -7.14 7.35 27.15
N LEU A 510 -6.10 7.59 27.95
CA LEU A 510 -5.65 6.65 28.99
C LEU A 510 -6.70 6.40 30.07
N SER A 511 -7.50 7.42 30.38
CA SER A 511 -8.59 7.32 31.35
C SER A 511 -9.91 6.82 30.76
N HIS A 512 -9.99 6.63 29.45
CA HIS A 512 -11.23 6.19 28.81
C HIS A 512 -11.52 4.71 29.17
N PRO A 513 -12.75 4.38 29.62
CA PRO A 513 -13.07 3.04 30.08
C PRO A 513 -13.16 2.01 28.95
N ASP A 514 -13.55 2.44 27.74
CA ASP A 514 -13.77 1.52 26.61
C ASP A 514 -12.47 1.06 25.92
N PHE A 515 -11.33 1.68 26.23
CA PHE A 515 -10.03 1.31 25.66
C PHE A 515 -9.28 0.35 26.58
N THR A 516 -9.35 -0.94 26.24
CA THR A 516 -8.71 -2.04 26.96
C THR A 516 -7.27 -2.27 26.50
N SER A 517 -6.91 -1.85 25.29
CA SER A 517 -5.56 -1.95 24.73
C SER A 517 -5.13 -0.59 24.19
N ILE A 518 -4.13 0.03 24.81
CA ILE A 518 -3.57 1.30 24.32
C ILE A 518 -2.11 1.06 23.98
N THR A 519 -1.76 1.34 22.73
CA THR A 519 -0.37 1.30 22.28
C THR A 519 0.21 2.69 22.18
N LEU A 520 1.50 2.85 22.46
CA LEU A 520 2.24 4.09 22.23
C LEU A 520 3.41 3.80 21.30
N ASP A 521 3.44 4.46 20.14
CA ASP A 521 4.55 4.36 19.19
C ASP A 521 5.79 5.03 19.81
N LEU A 522 6.79 4.23 20.18
CA LEU A 522 8.06 4.72 20.71
C LEU A 522 9.19 4.46 19.70
N SER A 523 9.97 5.50 19.48
CA SER A 523 11.11 5.51 18.56
C SER A 523 12.23 6.38 19.17
N GLY A 524 13.43 6.31 18.62
CA GLY A 524 14.55 7.21 18.95
C GLY A 524 14.37 8.65 18.46
N GLY A 525 13.25 8.97 17.79
CA GLY A 525 12.91 10.28 17.26
C GLY A 525 12.35 11.27 18.28
N LYS A 526 12.00 12.47 17.82
CA LYS A 526 11.57 13.59 18.68
C LYS A 526 10.10 13.52 19.08
N ASP A 527 9.24 13.20 18.13
CA ASP A 527 7.79 13.30 18.32
C ASP A 527 7.24 12.19 19.23
N SER A 528 7.72 10.96 19.02
CA SER A 528 7.40 9.81 19.88
C SER A 528 7.82 10.04 21.33
N ARG A 529 8.95 10.73 21.57
CA ARG A 529 9.38 11.11 22.92
C ARG A 529 8.51 12.17 23.57
N MET A 530 8.01 13.16 22.82
CA MET A 530 7.05 14.11 23.36
C MET A 530 5.77 13.39 23.79
N VAL A 531 5.26 12.47 22.95
CA VAL A 531 4.08 11.68 23.30
C VAL A 531 4.35 10.80 24.53
N PHE A 532 5.49 10.11 24.57
CA PHE A 532 5.89 9.31 25.74
C PHE A 532 6.04 10.17 27.00
N GLY A 533 6.72 11.32 26.88
CA GLY A 533 6.85 12.30 27.96
C GLY A 533 5.50 12.71 28.52
N SER A 534 4.50 12.96 27.67
CA SER A 534 3.15 13.29 28.13
C SER A 534 2.45 12.16 28.90
N ALA A 535 2.74 10.89 28.57
CA ALA A 535 2.20 9.74 29.28
C ALA A 535 2.78 9.61 30.70
N LEU A 536 4.02 10.03 30.92
CA LEU A 536 4.66 10.03 32.25
C LEU A 536 3.94 10.95 33.26
N HIS A 537 3.10 11.87 32.79
CA HIS A 537 2.25 12.76 33.61
C HIS A 537 0.86 12.18 33.92
N VAL A 538 0.62 10.92 33.58
CA VAL A 538 -0.63 10.20 33.87
C VAL A 538 -0.33 9.10 34.88
N GLU A 539 -0.96 9.18 36.05
CA GLU A 539 -0.81 8.16 37.09
C GLU A 539 -1.25 6.78 36.58
N GLY A 540 -0.46 5.73 36.88
CA GLY A 540 -0.74 4.37 36.44
C GLY A 540 -0.57 4.12 34.93
N TRP A 541 0.16 4.99 34.21
CA TRP A 541 0.32 4.86 32.76
C TRP A 541 0.94 3.51 32.34
N GLN A 542 1.82 2.90 33.16
CA GLN A 542 2.46 1.62 32.85
C GLN A 542 1.44 0.47 32.70
N ASP A 543 0.35 0.52 33.45
CA ASP A 543 -0.72 -0.48 33.39
C ASP A 543 -1.58 -0.27 32.13
N ARG A 544 -1.73 0.99 31.70
CA ARG A 544 -2.61 1.37 30.59
C ARG A 544 -1.96 1.29 29.22
N ILE A 545 -0.65 1.53 29.11
CA ILE A 545 0.07 1.60 27.83
C ILE A 545 0.99 0.39 27.64
N ALA A 546 1.09 -0.08 26.39
CA ALA A 546 2.20 -0.90 25.93
C ALA A 546 2.91 -0.25 24.72
N LEU A 547 4.23 -0.30 24.68
CA LEU A 547 5.03 0.35 23.65
C LEU A 547 5.07 -0.44 22.34
N LYS A 548 5.00 0.26 21.22
CA LYS A 548 5.19 -0.30 19.88
C LYS A 548 6.41 0.36 19.24
N SER A 549 7.41 -0.43 18.89
CA SER A 549 8.64 0.02 18.22
C SER A 549 8.94 -0.89 17.04
N ASN A 550 9.48 -0.31 15.96
CA ASN A 550 9.83 -1.04 14.75
C ASN A 550 11.34 -1.11 14.61
N ASP A 551 11.86 -2.24 14.13
CA ASP A 551 13.25 -2.34 13.71
C ASP A 551 13.41 -1.73 12.30
N VAL A 552 14.22 -0.68 12.19
CA VAL A 552 14.51 0.00 10.95
C VAL A 552 15.97 -0.27 10.57
N PRO A 553 16.24 -0.90 9.41
CA PRO A 553 17.60 -1.21 9.01
C PRO A 553 18.50 0.04 8.95
N ASN A 554 19.70 -0.06 9.53
CA ASN A 554 20.71 1.00 9.60
C ASN A 554 20.28 2.24 10.43
N SER A 555 19.47 2.04 11.47
CA SER A 555 19.04 3.09 12.41
C SER A 555 19.32 2.66 13.86
N GLU A 556 19.62 3.63 14.74
CA GLU A 556 19.75 3.37 16.18
C GLU A 556 18.39 3.53 16.90
N ASP A 557 17.29 3.69 16.15
CA ASP A 557 15.95 3.96 16.66
C ASP A 557 15.47 2.88 17.66
N LEU A 558 15.62 1.59 17.32
CA LEU A 558 15.19 0.49 18.18
C LEU A 558 16.02 0.36 19.47
N PRO A 559 17.37 0.34 19.44
CA PRO A 559 18.18 0.39 20.67
C PRO A 559 17.83 1.56 21.58
N ILE A 560 17.61 2.76 21.02
CA ILE A 560 17.21 3.94 21.77
C ILE A 560 15.83 3.74 22.41
N ALA A 561 14.85 3.25 21.65
CA ALA A 561 13.51 2.98 22.16
C ALA A 561 13.53 1.93 23.29
N CYS A 562 14.33 0.87 23.17
CA CYS A 562 14.50 -0.14 24.22
C CYS A 562 15.14 0.46 25.48
N SER A 563 16.16 1.31 25.32
CA SER A 563 16.79 2.03 26.44
C SER A 563 15.79 2.92 27.18
N ILE A 564 14.96 3.67 26.46
CA ILE A 564 13.89 4.48 27.06
C ILE A 564 12.87 3.58 27.76
N ALA A 565 12.40 2.51 27.11
CA ALA A 565 11.44 1.57 27.70
C ALA A 565 11.95 1.01 29.03
N LYS A 566 13.21 0.55 29.07
CA LYS A 566 13.85 0.01 30.27
C LYS A 566 14.00 1.05 31.38
N LEU A 567 14.47 2.26 31.03
CA LEU A 567 14.67 3.35 31.99
C LEU A 567 13.39 3.71 32.75
N PHE A 568 12.25 3.66 32.08
CA PHE A 568 10.95 4.04 32.64
C PHE A 568 10.06 2.85 33.02
N GLY A 569 10.57 1.61 32.92
CA GLY A 569 9.82 0.40 33.28
C GLY A 569 8.60 0.14 32.38
N ALA A 570 8.68 0.51 31.11
CA ALA A 570 7.62 0.30 30.13
C ALA A 570 7.65 -1.12 29.54
N ARG A 571 6.47 -1.68 29.26
CA ARG A 571 6.31 -2.96 28.57
C ARG A 571 6.09 -2.77 27.08
N PHE A 572 6.49 -3.75 26.28
CA PHE A 572 6.18 -3.78 24.84
C PHE A 572 4.81 -4.41 24.58
N TRP A 573 4.15 -3.98 23.51
CA TRP A 573 2.84 -4.48 23.10
C TRP A 573 2.96 -5.88 22.51
N GLU A 574 2.08 -6.78 22.91
CA GLU A 574 2.16 -8.21 22.57
C GLU A 574 1.12 -8.64 21.53
N GLY A 575 0.38 -7.72 20.93
CA GLY A 575 -0.67 -8.05 19.96
C GLY A 575 -2.08 -7.86 20.53
N ASP A 576 -3.06 -7.64 19.65
CA ASP A 576 -4.48 -7.60 20.01
C ASP A 576 -5.15 -8.90 19.52
N ALA A 577 -6.10 -9.41 20.30
CA ALA A 577 -6.85 -10.63 19.99
C ALA A 577 -8.19 -10.35 19.30
N VAL A 578 -8.18 -9.51 18.25
CA VAL A 578 -9.39 -9.12 17.51
C VAL A 578 -9.54 -9.98 16.25
N PRO A 579 -10.66 -10.69 16.04
CA PRO A 579 -10.89 -11.51 14.85
C PRO A 579 -10.67 -10.75 13.53
N GLN A 580 -9.86 -11.32 12.63
CA GLN A 580 -9.50 -10.74 11.34
C GLN A 580 -9.95 -11.63 10.19
N ASP A 581 -10.67 -11.05 9.24
CA ASP A 581 -11.16 -11.73 8.06
C ASP A 581 -10.20 -11.57 6.87
N PRO A 582 -10.06 -12.59 6.01
CA PRO A 582 -9.19 -12.50 4.85
C PRO A 582 -9.75 -11.47 3.85
N LEU A 583 -8.85 -10.75 3.19
CA LEU A 583 -9.16 -9.80 2.14
C LEU A 583 -8.61 -10.28 0.80
N THR A 584 -9.29 -9.95 -0.30
CA THR A 584 -8.80 -10.16 -1.66
C THR A 584 -8.02 -8.93 -2.15
N CYS A 585 -7.31 -9.06 -3.27
CA CYS A 585 -6.71 -7.89 -3.96
C CYS A 585 -7.79 -6.87 -4.35
N GLU A 586 -8.94 -7.34 -4.83
CA GLU A 586 -10.07 -6.51 -5.23
C GLU A 586 -10.58 -5.65 -4.06
N THR A 587 -10.89 -6.27 -2.92
CA THR A 587 -11.39 -5.54 -1.74
C THR A 587 -10.39 -4.51 -1.24
N ASN A 588 -9.09 -4.83 -1.22
CA ASN A 588 -8.04 -3.86 -0.86
C ASN A 588 -8.03 -2.66 -1.82
N LEU A 589 -8.10 -2.91 -3.13
CA LEU A 589 -8.05 -1.87 -4.14
C LEU A 589 -9.32 -1.00 -4.13
N GLU A 590 -10.49 -1.61 -4.02
CA GLU A 590 -11.77 -0.90 -3.93
C GLU A 590 -11.82 0.01 -2.70
N LEU A 591 -11.42 -0.50 -1.53
CA LEU A 591 -11.36 0.30 -0.32
C LEU A 591 -10.37 1.47 -0.47
N TRP A 592 -9.19 1.23 -1.06
CA TRP A 592 -8.21 2.29 -1.33
C TRP A 592 -8.78 3.39 -2.22
N ARG A 593 -9.34 3.00 -3.38
CA ARG A 593 -9.90 3.91 -4.39
C ARG A 593 -11.04 4.74 -3.80
N SER A 594 -11.96 4.06 -3.13
CA SER A 594 -13.16 4.66 -2.57
C SER A 594 -12.88 5.58 -1.38
N TYR A 595 -11.89 5.23 -0.54
CA TYR A 595 -11.55 6.02 0.64
C TYR A 595 -10.70 7.25 0.31
N PHE A 596 -9.62 7.07 -0.45
CA PHE A 596 -8.68 8.15 -0.71
C PHE A 596 -9.08 9.03 -1.89
N HIS A 597 -9.66 8.45 -2.96
CA HIS A 597 -10.22 9.17 -4.11
C HIS A 597 -9.42 10.43 -4.53
N GLY A 598 -8.12 10.23 -4.82
CA GLY A 598 -7.20 11.28 -5.27
C GLY A 598 -6.53 12.12 -4.18
N MET A 599 -6.83 11.90 -2.90
CA MET A 599 -6.29 12.70 -1.81
C MET A 599 -4.96 12.17 -1.25
N TYR A 600 -4.63 10.90 -1.49
CA TYR A 600 -3.38 10.29 -1.02
C TYR A 600 -2.93 9.12 -1.90
N HIS A 601 -1.63 9.02 -2.20
CA HIS A 601 -1.08 8.09 -3.19
C HIS A 601 0.03 7.16 -2.67
N ARG A 602 0.07 6.90 -1.35
CA ARG A 602 0.98 5.92 -0.75
C ARG A 602 0.25 4.59 -0.52
N MET A 603 -0.08 3.89 -1.62
CA MET A 603 -0.91 2.68 -1.62
C MET A 603 -0.39 1.62 -0.64
N GLY A 604 -1.31 1.11 0.19
CA GLY A 604 -1.11 0.00 1.13
C GLY A 604 -2.19 -1.06 0.95
N ALA A 605 -1.94 -2.25 1.47
CA ALA A 605 -2.87 -3.37 1.48
C ALA A 605 -2.62 -4.25 2.72
N THR A 606 -3.56 -5.14 3.02
CA THR A 606 -3.40 -6.20 4.02
C THR A 606 -4.07 -7.49 3.56
N ALA A 607 -3.52 -8.63 3.97
CA ALA A 607 -4.10 -9.95 3.68
C ALA A 607 -5.26 -10.31 4.63
N TRP A 608 -5.29 -9.73 5.84
CA TRP A 608 -6.38 -9.89 6.80
C TRP A 608 -6.72 -8.56 7.45
N SER A 609 -7.96 -8.43 7.90
CA SER A 609 -8.49 -7.17 8.41
C SER A 609 -9.52 -7.41 9.51
N PRO A 610 -9.44 -6.68 10.64
CA PRO A 610 -10.52 -6.67 11.63
C PRO A 610 -11.79 -5.98 11.12
N ARG A 611 -11.74 -5.31 9.95
CA ARG A 611 -12.85 -4.59 9.33
C ARG A 611 -13.50 -3.57 10.29
N GLY A 612 -12.65 -2.89 11.07
CA GLY A 612 -13.07 -1.89 12.06
C GLY A 612 -13.67 -2.45 13.35
N ARG A 613 -13.58 -3.76 13.64
CA ARG A 613 -14.08 -4.35 14.91
C ARG A 613 -13.17 -4.08 16.11
N ASN A 614 -11.98 -3.55 15.88
CA ASN A 614 -10.91 -3.23 16.83
C ASN A 614 -11.15 -1.90 17.58
N THR A 615 -12.39 -1.64 18.02
CA THR A 615 -12.80 -0.37 18.64
C THR A 615 -12.38 -0.21 20.11
N ALA A 616 -12.02 -1.31 20.78
CA ALA A 616 -11.48 -1.30 22.15
C ALA A 616 -9.96 -1.06 22.21
N SER A 617 -9.31 -0.92 21.05
CA SER A 617 -7.89 -0.62 20.92
C SER A 617 -7.66 0.81 20.43
N MET A 618 -6.56 1.44 20.84
CA MET A 618 -6.15 2.77 20.37
C MET A 618 -4.62 2.86 20.27
N SER A 619 -4.09 3.51 19.22
CA SER A 619 -2.65 3.85 19.15
C SER A 619 -2.42 5.33 19.43
N LEU A 620 -1.45 5.64 20.27
CA LEU A 620 -0.89 6.98 20.46
C LEU A 620 0.35 7.12 19.59
N SER A 621 0.39 8.13 18.73
CA SER A 621 1.49 8.34 17.79
C SER A 621 1.94 9.80 17.76
N GLY A 622 3.21 10.03 17.41
CA GLY A 622 3.84 11.35 17.30
C GLY A 622 3.44 12.16 16.06
N GLY A 623 2.41 11.75 15.32
CA GLY A 623 1.90 12.55 14.20
C GLY A 623 1.50 13.96 14.62
N ASN A 624 1.47 14.89 13.66
CA ASN A 624 1.29 16.34 13.88
C ASN A 624 2.51 17.06 14.51
N GLY A 625 3.55 16.35 14.95
CA GLY A 625 4.78 16.95 15.50
C GLY A 625 5.57 17.80 14.49
N GLU A 626 5.48 17.51 13.19
CA GLU A 626 6.08 18.34 12.14
C GLU A 626 5.56 19.79 12.12
N VAL A 627 4.32 20.03 12.57
CA VAL A 627 3.73 21.39 12.60
C VAL A 627 4.57 22.31 13.50
N MET A 628 5.25 21.77 14.50
CA MET A 628 6.06 22.52 15.48
C MET A 628 7.44 22.93 14.94
N ARG A 629 7.82 22.47 13.75
CA ARG A 629 9.13 22.70 13.11
C ARG A 629 8.94 23.12 11.65
N THR A 630 10.04 23.33 10.91
CA THR A 630 9.96 23.55 9.46
C THR A 630 9.89 22.23 8.73
N PHE A 631 9.06 22.19 7.69
CA PHE A 631 8.92 21.05 6.79
C PHE A 631 9.26 21.45 5.36
N TRP A 632 8.43 22.26 4.70
CA TRP A 632 8.61 22.50 3.26
C TRP A 632 9.79 23.42 2.96
N SER A 633 10.03 24.47 3.76
CA SER A 633 11.21 25.32 3.57
C SER A 633 12.53 24.52 3.65
N LYS A 634 12.59 23.56 4.59
CA LYS A 634 13.73 22.64 4.73
C LYS A 634 13.83 21.64 3.57
N ASN A 635 12.73 20.96 3.23
CA ASN A 635 12.73 19.95 2.16
C ASN A 635 12.95 20.56 0.76
N LEU A 636 12.59 21.83 0.57
CA LEU A 636 12.73 22.55 -0.68
C LEU A 636 13.94 23.50 -0.71
N ARG A 637 14.83 23.46 0.28
CA ARG A 637 15.96 24.41 0.40
C ARG A 637 16.84 24.51 -0.86
N ASN A 638 17.00 23.41 -1.60
CA ASN A 638 17.79 23.37 -2.84
C ASN A 638 17.07 24.01 -4.04
N TYR A 639 15.82 24.41 -3.85
CA TYR A 639 14.98 25.12 -4.80
C TYR A 639 14.68 26.54 -4.34
N LEU A 640 15.21 27.01 -3.20
CA LEU A 640 14.90 28.32 -2.63
C LEU A 640 16.11 29.27 -2.69
N THR A 641 15.82 30.55 -2.89
CA THR A 641 16.72 31.70 -2.70
C THR A 641 16.03 32.74 -1.82
N SER A 642 16.80 33.69 -1.26
CA SER A 642 16.27 34.76 -0.40
C SER A 642 15.32 35.73 -1.10
N GLU A 643 15.34 35.76 -2.44
CA GLU A 643 14.54 36.68 -3.27
C GLU A 643 13.32 36.00 -3.92
N ASP A 644 13.09 34.72 -3.63
CA ASP A 644 12.02 33.99 -4.30
C ASP A 644 10.62 34.49 -3.93
N THR A 645 9.78 34.56 -4.96
CA THR A 645 8.33 34.61 -4.84
C THR A 645 7.74 33.20 -4.98
N ALA A 646 6.45 33.05 -4.67
CA ALA A 646 5.74 31.80 -4.94
C ALA A 646 5.87 31.38 -6.42
N ARG A 647 5.85 32.37 -7.33
CA ARG A 647 5.99 32.13 -8.77
C ARG A 647 7.38 31.63 -9.16
N THR A 648 8.45 32.32 -8.75
CA THR A 648 9.82 31.94 -9.13
C THR A 648 10.20 30.58 -8.53
N LEU A 649 9.74 30.28 -7.32
CA LEU A 649 9.85 28.95 -6.73
C LEU A 649 9.10 27.91 -7.56
N ALA A 650 7.83 28.15 -7.89
CA ALA A 650 7.01 27.20 -8.65
C ALA A 650 7.62 26.89 -10.02
N ASP A 651 8.06 27.91 -10.76
CA ASP A 651 8.75 27.72 -12.05
C ASP A 651 9.98 26.82 -11.89
N ARG A 652 10.82 27.12 -10.88
CA ARG A 652 12.04 26.33 -10.63
C ARG A 652 11.73 24.91 -10.19
N LEU A 653 10.76 24.72 -9.30
CA LEU A 653 10.35 23.42 -8.77
C LEU A 653 9.75 22.55 -9.88
N VAL A 654 8.85 23.11 -10.69
CA VAL A 654 8.22 22.42 -11.81
C VAL A 654 9.28 22.01 -12.83
N MET A 655 10.16 22.94 -13.24
CA MET A 655 11.21 22.66 -14.21
C MET A 655 12.21 21.60 -13.75
N LYS A 656 12.58 21.59 -12.46
CA LYS A 656 13.58 20.66 -11.92
C LYS A 656 13.01 19.29 -11.51
N THR A 657 11.72 19.21 -11.16
CA THR A 657 11.10 17.96 -10.67
C THR A 657 10.21 17.29 -11.70
N GLY A 658 9.85 18.01 -12.77
CA GLY A 658 9.03 17.50 -13.85
C GLY A 658 9.66 16.27 -14.52
N VAL A 659 8.83 15.24 -14.66
CA VAL A 659 9.10 14.02 -15.40
C VAL A 659 8.29 14.07 -16.68
N TRP A 660 8.78 14.91 -17.59
CA TRP A 660 8.19 15.27 -18.89
C TRP A 660 7.95 14.11 -19.85
N LYS A 661 8.46 12.91 -19.55
CA LYS A 661 8.20 11.72 -20.36
C LYS A 661 6.71 11.36 -20.25
N GLY A 662 5.94 11.64 -21.30
CA GLY A 662 4.51 11.38 -21.40
C GLY A 662 3.58 12.46 -20.87
N ILE A 663 4.12 13.60 -20.46
CA ILE A 663 3.35 14.75 -20.01
C ILE A 663 3.86 15.97 -20.77
N ASP A 664 2.94 16.74 -21.34
CA ASP A 664 3.30 17.86 -22.19
C ASP A 664 4.16 18.88 -21.42
N LYS A 665 5.42 19.01 -21.84
CA LYS A 665 6.34 19.99 -21.26
C LYS A 665 5.87 21.42 -21.51
N ALA A 666 5.07 21.66 -22.54
CA ALA A 666 4.45 22.96 -22.77
C ALA A 666 3.44 23.34 -21.66
N ALA A 667 2.95 22.39 -20.87
CA ALA A 667 2.10 22.66 -19.71
C ALA A 667 2.89 23.13 -18.46
N ALA A 668 4.23 23.12 -18.49
CA ALA A 668 5.06 23.56 -17.36
C ALA A 668 4.69 24.96 -16.82
N PRO A 669 4.49 26.00 -17.66
CA PRO A 669 4.13 27.32 -17.18
C PRO A 669 2.79 27.35 -16.46
N GLU A 670 1.81 26.57 -16.93
CA GLU A 670 0.47 26.46 -16.35
C GLU A 670 0.51 25.74 -14.99
N ILE A 671 1.25 24.63 -14.90
CA ILE A 671 1.46 23.92 -13.63
C ILE A 671 2.14 24.84 -12.61
N ALA A 672 3.10 25.66 -13.07
CA ALA A 672 3.76 26.64 -12.23
C ALA A 672 2.83 27.79 -11.80
N VAL A 673 1.93 28.29 -12.67
CA VAL A 673 0.85 29.23 -12.27
C VAL A 673 0.03 28.59 -11.16
N PHE A 674 -0.53 27.40 -11.43
CA PHE A 674 -1.43 26.71 -10.51
C PHE A 674 -0.79 26.45 -9.14
N THR A 675 0.48 26.04 -9.13
CA THR A 675 1.25 25.83 -7.89
C THR A 675 1.53 27.14 -7.17
N ALA A 676 1.90 28.20 -7.90
CA ALA A 676 2.16 29.51 -7.32
C ALA A 676 0.90 30.13 -6.71
N ASP A 677 -0.25 29.99 -7.37
CA ASP A 677 -1.55 30.47 -6.88
C ASP A 677 -1.95 29.72 -5.60
N ALA A 678 -1.78 28.40 -5.58
CA ALA A 678 -2.03 27.59 -4.39
C ALA A 678 -1.15 28.02 -3.19
N ILE A 679 0.13 28.32 -3.41
CA ILE A 679 1.04 28.83 -2.37
C ILE A 679 0.66 30.27 -1.96
N THR A 680 0.34 31.11 -2.93
CA THR A 680 0.05 32.54 -2.72
C THR A 680 -1.21 32.75 -1.89
N ALA A 681 -2.24 31.93 -2.11
CA ALA A 681 -3.51 31.98 -1.39
C ALA A 681 -3.42 31.60 0.10
N LEU A 682 -2.31 30.98 0.52
CA LEU A 682 -2.12 30.53 1.91
C LEU A 682 -1.63 31.67 2.82
N PRO A 683 -1.95 31.62 4.12
CA PRO A 683 -1.47 32.63 5.08
C PRO A 683 0.05 32.56 5.26
N GLY A 684 0.65 33.69 5.63
CA GLY A 684 2.09 33.83 5.84
C GLY A 684 2.62 35.15 5.29
N GLY A 685 3.52 35.80 6.05
CA GLY A 685 4.07 37.11 5.69
C GLY A 685 5.18 37.02 4.64
N ILE A 686 5.93 35.91 4.65
CA ILE A 686 6.97 35.61 3.67
C ILE A 686 6.73 34.24 2.99
N LEU A 687 7.48 33.95 1.93
CA LEU A 687 7.35 32.68 1.19
C LEU A 687 7.55 31.46 2.09
N ALA A 688 8.52 31.49 3.02
CA ALA A 688 8.77 30.39 3.92
C ALA A 688 7.55 30.06 4.79
N ASP A 689 6.85 31.08 5.31
CA ASP A 689 5.63 30.88 6.10
C ASP A 689 4.52 30.27 5.26
N LYS A 690 4.35 30.73 4.02
CA LYS A 690 3.35 30.17 3.08
C LYS A 690 3.65 28.71 2.76
N LEU A 691 4.93 28.32 2.70
CA LEU A 691 5.32 26.92 2.56
C LEU A 691 4.97 26.10 3.81
N GLU A 692 5.20 26.61 5.01
CA GLU A 692 4.76 25.88 6.21
C GLU A 692 3.24 25.82 6.33
N SER A 693 2.52 26.87 5.91
CA SER A 693 1.07 26.84 5.74
C SER A 693 0.63 25.81 4.71
N HIS A 694 1.35 25.63 3.59
CA HIS A 694 1.05 24.60 2.59
C HIS A 694 1.16 23.19 3.18
N TYR A 695 2.14 22.96 4.06
CA TYR A 695 2.23 21.71 4.80
C TYR A 695 0.99 21.49 5.67
N LEU A 696 0.65 22.48 6.50
CA LEU A 696 -0.46 22.41 7.46
C LEU A 696 -1.83 22.25 6.77
N TYR A 697 -2.10 23.06 5.74
CA TYR A 697 -3.41 23.14 5.07
C TYR A 697 -3.71 21.96 4.14
N LEU A 698 -2.68 21.24 3.69
CA LEU A 698 -2.82 20.16 2.71
C LEU A 698 -2.16 18.88 3.21
N ARG A 699 -0.83 18.81 3.23
CA ARG A 699 -0.10 17.56 3.50
C ARG A 699 -0.40 16.98 4.87
N ASN A 700 -0.43 17.78 5.94
CA ASN A 700 -0.70 17.30 7.30
C ASN A 700 -2.05 16.58 7.38
N ARG A 701 -3.08 17.16 6.76
CA ARG A 701 -4.46 16.63 6.71
C ARG A 701 -4.60 15.34 5.92
N ALA A 702 -3.79 15.12 4.89
CA ALA A 702 -3.79 13.87 4.13
C ALA A 702 -2.86 12.81 4.75
N HIS A 703 -1.72 13.22 5.31
CA HIS A 703 -0.69 12.33 5.83
C HIS A 703 -0.99 11.81 7.24
N PHE A 704 -1.48 12.70 8.11
CA PHE A 704 -1.87 12.36 9.47
C PHE A 704 -3.38 12.24 9.63
N GLY A 705 -4.17 13.01 8.89
CA GLY A 705 -5.60 12.75 8.75
C GLY A 705 -5.90 11.52 7.88
N MET A 706 -7.17 11.36 7.51
CA MET A 706 -7.65 10.22 6.71
C MET A 706 -7.29 8.84 7.31
N ARG A 707 -7.56 8.61 8.60
CA ARG A 707 -7.24 7.34 9.29
C ARG A 707 -8.31 6.27 9.23
N GLY A 708 -9.41 6.50 8.51
CA GLY A 708 -10.45 5.48 8.29
C GLY A 708 -9.90 4.21 7.65
N PHE A 709 -8.99 4.33 6.67
CA PHE A 709 -8.30 3.18 6.07
C PHE A 709 -7.41 2.42 7.08
N THR A 710 -6.67 3.15 7.93
CA THR A 710 -5.86 2.52 8.98
C THR A 710 -6.75 1.80 9.99
N PHE A 711 -7.83 2.45 10.42
CA PHE A 711 -8.81 1.87 11.35
C PHE A 711 -9.45 0.59 10.80
N MET A 712 -9.76 0.53 9.51
CA MET A 712 -10.31 -0.67 8.87
C MET A 712 -9.41 -1.88 9.07
N HIS A 713 -8.09 -1.69 9.04
CA HIS A 713 -7.10 -2.77 8.96
C HIS A 713 -6.30 -3.02 10.24
N ASP A 714 -6.23 -2.04 11.16
CA ASP A 714 -5.44 -2.14 12.39
C ASP A 714 -6.21 -1.55 13.59
N ARG A 715 -5.97 -0.27 13.93
CA ARG A 715 -6.63 0.42 15.05
C ARG A 715 -6.79 1.93 14.80
N PRO A 716 -7.73 2.60 15.49
CA PRO A 716 -7.77 4.05 15.51
C PRO A 716 -6.45 4.61 16.05
N VAL A 717 -6.05 5.75 15.50
CA VAL A 717 -4.81 6.44 15.90
C VAL A 717 -5.15 7.81 16.48
N TRP A 718 -4.69 8.09 17.68
CA TRP A 718 -4.75 9.38 18.34
C TRP A 718 -3.38 10.06 18.26
N PHE A 719 -3.39 11.37 18.03
CA PHE A 719 -2.18 12.20 17.96
C PHE A 719 -2.17 13.21 19.12
N PRO A 720 -1.56 12.87 20.28
CA PRO A 720 -1.55 13.77 21.43
C PRO A 720 -0.94 15.15 21.14
N LEU A 721 -0.06 15.23 20.14
CA LEU A 721 0.62 16.46 19.72
C LEU A 721 -0.28 17.49 19.01
N MET A 722 -1.57 17.22 18.87
CA MET A 722 -2.53 18.23 18.40
C MET A 722 -2.76 19.28 19.49
N SER A 723 -2.05 20.41 19.39
CA SER A 723 -2.17 21.55 20.32
C SER A 723 -2.17 22.87 19.56
N GLY A 724 -3.20 23.68 19.80
CA GLY A 724 -3.29 25.04 19.24
C GLY A 724 -2.20 25.96 19.81
N ALA A 725 -1.91 25.82 21.10
CA ALA A 725 -0.86 26.59 21.76
C ALA A 725 0.55 26.25 21.23
N LEU A 726 0.87 24.97 21.02
CA LEU A 726 2.15 24.58 20.41
C LEU A 726 2.26 25.03 18.95
N MET A 727 1.15 25.01 18.19
CA MET A 727 1.12 25.58 16.84
C MET A 727 1.46 27.07 16.90
N GLN A 728 0.77 27.85 17.74
CA GLN A 728 1.01 29.29 17.87
C GLN A 728 2.45 29.58 18.34
N ALA A 729 2.97 28.83 19.31
CA ALA A 729 4.35 28.95 19.77
C ALA A 729 5.35 28.71 18.63
N ALA A 730 5.10 27.73 17.76
CA ALA A 730 5.97 27.43 16.62
C ALA A 730 5.99 28.55 15.58
N PHE A 731 4.82 29.15 15.28
CA PHE A 731 4.72 30.30 14.36
C PHE A 731 5.19 31.62 14.98
N SER A 732 5.41 31.64 16.31
CA SER A 732 5.98 32.79 17.03
C SER A 732 7.52 32.80 17.03
N LEU A 733 8.15 31.71 16.62
CA LEU A 733 9.61 31.60 16.49
C LEU A 733 10.09 32.13 15.15
N SER A 734 11.35 32.62 15.10
CA SER A 734 12.00 32.87 13.82
C SER A 734 12.18 31.57 13.03
N LEU A 735 12.29 31.68 11.69
CA LEU A 735 12.48 30.50 10.82
C LEU A 735 13.69 29.64 11.25
N LYS A 736 14.78 30.29 11.66
CA LYS A 736 16.01 29.61 12.13
C LYS A 736 15.77 28.83 13.42
N GLU A 737 15.06 29.41 14.38
CA GLU A 737 14.73 28.73 15.64
C GLU A 737 13.78 27.56 15.41
N ARG A 738 12.77 27.75 14.55
CA ARG A 738 11.83 26.68 14.15
C ARG A 738 12.54 25.55 13.40
N GLU A 739 13.48 25.86 12.51
CA GLU A 739 14.30 24.87 11.78
C GLU A 739 15.20 24.06 12.73
N SER A 740 15.75 24.71 13.77
CA SER A 740 16.54 24.02 14.79
C SER A 740 15.72 23.01 15.62
N GLY A 741 14.38 23.12 15.59
CA GLY A 741 13.48 22.32 16.40
C GLY A 741 13.42 22.77 17.87
N ARG A 742 13.73 24.04 18.16
CA ARG A 742 13.78 24.60 19.51
C ARG A 742 12.55 24.22 20.36
N LEU A 743 11.35 24.50 19.84
CA LEU A 743 10.10 24.22 20.57
C LEU A 743 9.96 22.74 20.97
N VAL A 744 10.32 21.83 20.07
CA VAL A 744 10.25 20.37 20.33
C VAL A 744 11.14 19.99 21.51
N TYR A 745 12.35 20.55 21.60
CA TYR A 745 13.24 20.30 22.73
C TYR A 745 12.77 20.99 24.02
N ASP A 746 12.31 22.24 23.94
CA ASP A 746 11.77 22.98 25.09
C ASP A 746 10.58 22.23 25.72
N VAL A 747 9.65 21.73 24.89
CA VAL A 747 8.50 20.94 25.36
C VAL A 747 8.93 19.58 25.92
N THR A 748 9.83 18.87 25.23
CA THR A 748 10.32 17.57 25.73
C THR A 748 11.03 17.72 27.07
N GLN A 749 11.81 18.80 27.24
CA GLN A 749 12.49 19.14 28.48
C GLN A 749 11.49 19.46 29.60
N ALA A 750 10.44 20.22 29.29
CA ALA A 750 9.37 20.53 30.23
C ALA A 750 8.58 19.29 30.65
N MET A 751 8.37 18.34 29.73
CA MET A 751 7.72 17.06 30.03
C MET A 751 8.60 16.16 30.90
N HIS A 752 9.85 15.90 30.48
CA HIS A 752 10.78 15.10 31.27
C HIS A 752 12.25 15.32 30.85
N PRO A 753 13.10 15.91 31.72
CA PRO A 753 14.49 16.25 31.39
C PRO A 753 15.38 15.09 30.94
N LEU A 754 15.13 13.85 31.37
CA LEU A 754 15.93 12.69 30.90
C LEU A 754 15.70 12.37 29.42
N LEU A 755 14.51 12.66 28.87
CA LEU A 755 14.19 12.31 27.47
C LEU A 755 14.99 13.14 26.46
N THR A 756 15.44 14.33 26.85
CA THR A 756 16.32 15.18 26.03
C THR A 756 17.80 14.83 26.16
N GLN A 757 18.18 14.11 27.22
CA GLN A 757 19.56 13.70 27.50
C GLN A 757 19.94 12.38 26.81
N ILE A 758 18.96 11.54 26.50
CA ILE A 758 19.17 10.32 25.70
C ILE A 758 19.45 10.70 24.24
N ALA A 759 20.45 10.07 23.61
CA ALA A 759 20.80 10.33 22.22
C ALA A 759 19.59 10.13 21.26
N TYR A 760 19.42 11.03 20.29
CA TYR A 760 18.39 10.91 19.24
C TYR A 760 18.90 10.08 18.06
N ASP A 761 18.00 9.37 17.38
CA ASP A 761 18.35 8.70 16.13
C ASP A 761 18.87 9.73 15.10
N GLY A 762 20.00 9.41 14.46
CA GLY A 762 20.71 10.32 13.56
C GLY A 762 21.56 11.42 14.23
N GLY A 763 21.82 11.34 15.54
CA GLY A 763 22.87 12.10 16.24
C GLY A 763 22.63 13.60 16.46
N ASN A 764 21.54 14.16 15.93
CA ASN A 764 21.22 15.58 16.03
C ASN A 764 20.56 15.91 17.39
N GLY A 765 21.36 16.02 18.44
CA GLY A 765 20.98 16.77 19.64
C GLY A 765 20.79 18.27 19.33
N PRO A 766 20.38 19.09 20.31
CA PRO A 766 20.31 20.54 20.13
C PRO A 766 21.70 21.08 19.75
N THR A 767 21.81 21.74 18.59
CA THR A 767 23.08 22.29 18.09
C THR A 767 23.39 23.66 18.72
N SER A 768 24.67 24.05 18.70
CA SER A 768 25.22 25.28 19.30
C SER A 768 24.71 26.61 18.72
N GLY A 769 23.67 26.60 17.88
CA GLY A 769 23.00 27.78 17.33
C GLY A 769 21.47 27.80 17.53
N SER A 770 20.91 26.88 18.31
CA SER A 770 19.46 26.71 18.53
C SER A 770 18.86 27.64 19.59
N GLY A 771 19.68 28.42 20.31
CA GLY A 771 19.25 29.17 21.49
C GLY A 771 18.86 28.27 22.67
N TYR A 772 19.00 26.95 22.53
CA TYR A 772 18.68 25.96 23.56
C TYR A 772 19.76 25.94 24.64
N THR A 773 19.41 26.40 25.84
CA THR A 773 20.26 26.29 27.04
C THR A 773 20.05 24.92 27.70
N ALA A 774 20.61 23.86 27.11
CA ALA A 774 20.70 22.57 27.81
C ALA A 774 21.64 22.68 29.02
N ALA A 775 21.44 21.84 30.04
CA ALA A 775 22.47 21.59 31.04
C ALA A 775 23.80 21.25 30.34
N LYS A 776 24.89 21.93 30.72
CA LYS A 776 26.20 21.91 30.04
C LYS A 776 26.92 20.55 30.04
N THR A 777 26.32 19.50 30.57
CA THR A 777 26.93 18.17 30.68
C THR A 777 25.88 17.13 30.33
N PRO A 778 25.95 16.50 29.14
CA PRO A 778 25.11 15.33 28.86
C PRO A 778 25.46 14.25 29.89
N LEU A 779 24.46 13.69 30.57
CA LEU A 779 24.65 12.38 31.18
C LEU A 779 24.96 11.42 30.02
N HIS A 780 26.16 10.84 29.99
CA HIS A 780 26.48 9.79 29.04
C HIS A 780 25.62 8.57 29.38
N PHE A 781 24.47 8.46 28.74
CA PHE A 781 23.65 7.27 28.77
C PHE A 781 24.23 6.29 27.76
N GLU A 782 24.88 5.23 28.23
CA GLU A 782 25.28 4.13 27.35
C GLU A 782 24.01 3.45 26.84
N LEU A 783 23.88 3.32 25.52
CA LEU A 783 22.69 2.70 24.93
C LEU A 783 22.67 1.22 25.31
N ASP A 784 21.57 0.80 25.93
CA ASP A 784 21.32 -0.60 26.17
C ASP A 784 20.94 -1.25 24.84
N ARG A 785 21.76 -2.22 24.42
CA ARG A 785 21.55 -2.99 23.20
C ARG A 785 20.78 -4.29 23.45
N ASP A 786 20.37 -4.55 24.69
CA ASP A 786 19.45 -5.64 25.00
C ASP A 786 18.04 -5.34 24.46
N GLN A 787 17.62 -6.14 23.48
CA GLN A 787 16.32 -6.04 22.82
C GLN A 787 15.40 -7.23 23.17
N SER A 788 15.80 -8.09 24.12
CA SER A 788 15.11 -9.36 24.40
C SER A 788 13.63 -9.19 24.75
N ALA A 789 13.27 -8.16 25.53
CA ALA A 789 11.89 -7.85 25.87
C ALA A 789 11.05 -7.46 24.64
N TRP A 790 11.64 -6.70 23.70
CA TRP A 790 10.99 -6.35 22.44
C TRP A 790 10.84 -7.58 21.53
N GLU A 791 11.89 -8.39 21.40
CA GLU A 791 11.87 -9.63 20.61
C GLU A 791 10.79 -10.61 21.11
N ALA A 792 10.69 -10.78 22.44
CA ALA A 792 9.66 -11.60 23.07
C ALA A 792 8.24 -11.09 22.74
N ALA A 793 8.03 -9.77 22.83
CA ALA A 793 6.75 -9.16 22.48
C ALA A 793 6.41 -9.32 20.99
N VAL A 794 7.39 -9.21 20.08
CA VAL A 794 7.20 -9.45 18.63
C VAL A 794 6.80 -10.90 18.35
N VAL A 795 7.40 -11.86 19.05
CA VAL A 795 7.00 -13.27 18.96
C VAL A 795 5.54 -13.45 19.38
N GLU A 796 5.13 -12.83 20.50
CA GLU A 796 3.75 -12.92 20.97
C GLU A 796 2.76 -12.21 20.04
N GLN A 797 3.12 -11.06 19.47
CA GLN A 797 2.34 -10.36 18.45
C GLN A 797 2.02 -11.28 17.26
N ARG A 798 3.02 -12.03 16.78
CA ARG A 798 2.84 -12.98 15.67
C ARG A 798 1.88 -14.12 16.04
N LYS A 799 1.98 -14.66 17.26
CA LYS A 799 1.06 -15.69 17.75
C LYS A 799 -0.37 -15.16 17.91
N ASN A 800 -0.54 -13.97 18.49
CA ASN A 800 -1.84 -13.31 18.63
C ASN A 800 -2.48 -13.02 17.27
N ALA A 801 -1.71 -12.51 16.31
CA ALA A 801 -2.18 -12.33 14.94
C ALA A 801 -2.59 -13.67 14.30
N ALA A 802 -1.79 -14.73 14.46
CA ALA A 802 -2.12 -16.05 13.92
C ALA A 802 -3.42 -16.62 14.52
N ARG A 803 -3.61 -16.50 15.84
CA ARG A 803 -4.83 -16.93 16.55
C ARG A 803 -6.07 -16.15 16.12
N SER A 804 -5.90 -14.89 15.72
CA SER A 804 -7.01 -13.99 15.38
C SER A 804 -7.49 -14.11 13.94
N ARG A 805 -6.70 -14.73 13.04
CA ARG A 805 -7.03 -14.84 11.61
C ARG A 805 -8.05 -15.96 11.36
N THR A 806 -9.12 -15.63 10.65
CA THR A 806 -10.10 -16.61 10.20
C THR A 806 -9.70 -17.13 8.81
N GLY A 807 -9.46 -18.44 8.70
CA GLY A 807 -9.12 -19.08 7.42
C GLY A 807 -7.79 -18.63 6.77
N PRO A 808 -7.47 -19.19 5.60
CA PRO A 808 -6.27 -18.81 4.84
C PRO A 808 -6.41 -17.42 4.22
N ALA A 809 -5.28 -16.81 3.83
CA ALA A 809 -5.30 -15.55 3.09
C ALA A 809 -6.05 -15.72 1.76
N ALA A 810 -6.99 -14.82 1.47
CA ALA A 810 -7.65 -14.76 0.16
C ALA A 810 -6.84 -13.96 -0.88
N MET A 811 -5.83 -13.21 -0.43
CA MET A 811 -4.91 -12.44 -1.26
C MET A 811 -3.52 -13.08 -1.25
N SER A 812 -2.87 -13.10 -2.41
CA SER A 812 -1.47 -13.46 -2.57
C SER A 812 -0.62 -12.18 -2.73
N TRP A 813 0.37 -11.98 -1.85
CA TRP A 813 1.28 -10.83 -1.93
C TRP A 813 2.02 -10.74 -3.27
N PRO A 814 2.54 -11.85 -3.84
CA PRO A 814 3.06 -11.86 -5.21
C PRO A 814 2.07 -11.39 -6.29
N ALA A 815 0.76 -11.60 -6.11
CA ALA A 815 -0.26 -11.21 -7.08
C ALA A 815 -0.66 -9.72 -6.98
N TRP A 816 -0.43 -9.08 -5.83
CA TRP A 816 -0.84 -7.70 -5.58
C TRP A 816 -0.29 -6.67 -6.59
N PRO A 817 1.04 -6.63 -6.87
CA PRO A 817 1.57 -5.67 -7.83
C PRO A 817 0.95 -5.83 -9.22
N THR A 818 0.81 -7.07 -9.69
CA THR A 818 0.16 -7.38 -10.98
C THR A 818 -1.29 -6.93 -11.00
N TYR A 819 -2.04 -7.20 -9.93
CA TYR A 819 -3.46 -6.81 -9.85
C TYR A 819 -3.64 -5.29 -9.93
N VAL A 820 -2.83 -4.52 -9.18
CA VAL A 820 -2.89 -3.05 -9.19
C VAL A 820 -2.47 -2.50 -10.54
N ARG A 821 -1.37 -3.02 -11.11
CA ARG A 821 -0.86 -2.62 -12.42
C ARG A 821 -1.92 -2.81 -13.51
N ASP A 822 -2.53 -3.98 -13.57
CA ASP A 822 -3.51 -4.31 -14.61
C ASP A 822 -4.79 -3.49 -14.45
N SER A 823 -5.22 -3.25 -13.21
CA SER A 823 -6.36 -2.37 -12.91
C SER A 823 -6.08 -0.92 -13.31
N ALA A 824 -4.87 -0.43 -13.06
CA ALA A 824 -4.47 0.92 -13.47
C ALA A 824 -4.36 1.05 -15.00
N MET A 825 -3.89 0.01 -15.70
CA MET A 825 -3.87 0.02 -17.18
C MET A 825 -5.29 0.00 -17.78
N ALA A 826 -6.22 -0.77 -17.21
CA ALA A 826 -7.62 -0.73 -17.62
C ALA A 826 -8.22 0.67 -17.41
N ALA A 827 -7.98 1.27 -16.24
CA ALA A 827 -8.41 2.63 -15.93
C ALA A 827 -7.76 3.70 -16.83
N PHE A 828 -6.49 3.51 -17.21
CA PHE A 828 -5.79 4.37 -18.16
C PHE A 828 -6.49 4.38 -19.52
N THR A 829 -6.77 3.20 -20.10
CA THR A 829 -7.46 3.09 -21.39
C THR A 829 -8.85 3.71 -21.33
N GLU A 830 -9.67 3.30 -20.36
CA GLU A 830 -11.06 3.79 -20.23
C GLU A 830 -11.11 5.32 -20.07
N SER A 831 -10.25 5.90 -19.21
CA SER A 831 -10.23 7.35 -19.00
C SER A 831 -10.01 8.11 -20.30
N ARG A 832 -9.10 7.63 -21.16
CA ARG A 832 -8.80 8.25 -22.45
C ARG A 832 -9.92 8.05 -23.47
N ASP A 833 -10.71 6.99 -23.34
CA ASP A 833 -11.86 6.75 -24.22
C ASP A 833 -13.02 7.69 -23.89
N ILE A 834 -13.29 7.91 -22.59
CA ILE A 834 -14.46 8.68 -22.13
C ILE A 834 -14.19 10.18 -21.92
N SER A 835 -12.93 10.62 -21.85
CA SER A 835 -12.57 12.02 -21.60
C SER A 835 -11.48 12.52 -22.55
N SER A 836 -11.77 13.61 -23.27
CA SER A 836 -10.79 14.30 -24.14
C SER A 836 -9.63 14.91 -23.33
N VAL A 837 -9.92 15.41 -22.13
CA VAL A 837 -8.92 15.94 -21.18
C VAL A 837 -7.98 14.82 -20.75
N ALA A 838 -8.52 13.68 -20.31
CA ALA A 838 -7.71 12.52 -19.94
C ALA A 838 -6.92 11.98 -21.14
N ARG A 839 -7.50 11.91 -22.34
CA ARG A 839 -6.81 11.49 -23.57
C ARG A 839 -5.56 12.31 -23.86
N ARG A 840 -5.61 13.62 -23.60
CA ARG A 840 -4.50 14.54 -23.81
C ARG A 840 -3.47 14.47 -22.69
N ILE A 841 -3.89 14.36 -21.43
CA ILE A 841 -3.00 14.43 -20.26
C ILE A 841 -2.36 13.08 -19.93
N LEU A 842 -3.10 11.97 -20.05
CA LEU A 842 -2.59 10.61 -19.81
C LEU A 842 -1.83 10.09 -21.03
N GLY A 843 -0.55 10.47 -21.15
CA GLY A 843 0.32 9.99 -22.23
C GLY A 843 0.80 8.54 -22.05
N GLU A 844 1.01 7.85 -23.17
CA GLU A 844 1.50 6.45 -23.22
C GLU A 844 2.82 6.26 -22.47
N GLU A 845 3.70 7.25 -22.47
CA GLU A 845 4.98 7.14 -21.75
C GLU A 845 4.82 7.17 -20.22
N TYR A 846 3.77 7.81 -19.69
CA TYR A 846 3.47 7.76 -18.25
C TYR A 846 3.08 6.33 -17.85
N ALA A 847 2.20 5.70 -18.64
CA ALA A 847 1.82 4.29 -18.47
C ALA A 847 3.05 3.37 -18.64
N ALA A 848 3.84 3.54 -19.70
CA ALA A 848 5.05 2.77 -19.92
C ALA A 848 6.07 2.91 -18.79
N ARG A 849 6.18 4.10 -18.19
CA ARG A 849 6.99 4.30 -16.99
C ARG A 849 6.41 3.57 -15.79
N MET A 850 5.12 3.70 -15.52
CA MET A 850 4.48 2.95 -14.43
C MET A 850 4.76 1.45 -14.55
N LEU A 851 4.64 0.88 -15.76
CA LEU A 851 4.95 -0.52 -16.02
C LEU A 851 6.42 -0.87 -15.65
N ARG A 852 7.40 -0.08 -16.11
CA ARG A 852 8.82 -0.26 -15.73
C ARG A 852 9.06 -0.17 -14.22
N GLU A 853 8.36 0.74 -13.53
CA GLU A 853 8.47 0.89 -12.07
C GLU A 853 7.94 -0.36 -11.33
N PHE A 854 6.93 -1.05 -11.87
CA PHE A 854 6.50 -2.36 -11.37
C PHE A 854 7.51 -3.47 -11.66
N GLU A 855 8.22 -3.45 -12.79
CA GLU A 855 9.28 -4.43 -13.12
C GLU A 855 10.43 -4.41 -12.11
N VAL A 856 10.84 -3.22 -11.67
CA VAL A 856 11.89 -3.04 -10.64
C VAL A 856 11.36 -3.07 -9.20
N LYS A 857 10.08 -3.45 -9.01
CA LYS A 857 9.38 -3.55 -7.71
C LYS A 857 9.47 -2.28 -6.86
N SER A 858 9.41 -1.10 -7.48
CA SER A 858 9.51 0.16 -6.75
C SER A 858 8.16 0.56 -6.12
N ARG A 859 8.20 1.21 -4.95
CA ARG A 859 7.01 1.86 -4.36
C ARG A 859 6.41 2.92 -5.29
N LEU A 860 7.19 3.43 -6.23
CA LEU A 860 6.77 4.43 -7.19
C LEU A 860 5.75 3.87 -8.20
N GLY A 861 5.84 2.59 -8.60
CA GLY A 861 4.84 1.95 -9.46
C GLY A 861 3.43 2.02 -8.87
N PHE A 862 3.29 1.66 -7.59
CA PHE A 862 2.03 1.78 -6.85
C PHE A 862 1.51 3.22 -6.74
N SER A 863 2.40 4.18 -6.49
CA SER A 863 2.04 5.60 -6.44
C SER A 863 1.54 6.11 -7.80
N MET A 864 2.19 5.73 -8.91
CA MET A 864 1.74 6.11 -10.25
C MET A 864 0.40 5.45 -10.61
N ALA A 865 0.24 4.16 -10.31
CA ALA A 865 -1.02 3.45 -10.50
C ALA A 865 -2.18 4.09 -9.73
N SER A 866 -1.95 4.45 -8.45
CA SER A 866 -2.95 5.13 -7.63
C SER A 866 -3.41 6.46 -8.23
N ARG A 867 -2.53 7.19 -8.93
CA ARG A 867 -2.86 8.47 -9.57
C ARG A 867 -3.71 8.28 -10.82
N ILE A 868 -3.39 7.29 -11.65
CA ILE A 868 -4.22 6.91 -12.81
C ILE A 868 -5.62 6.49 -12.36
N LEU A 869 -5.70 5.62 -11.35
CA LEU A 869 -6.98 5.17 -10.78
C LEU A 869 -7.81 6.35 -10.25
N ALA A 870 -7.17 7.31 -9.58
CA ALA A 870 -7.85 8.51 -9.08
C ALA A 870 -8.38 9.42 -10.21
N VAL A 871 -7.63 9.60 -11.29
CA VAL A 871 -8.11 10.33 -12.48
C VAL A 871 -9.35 9.65 -13.06
N ARG A 872 -9.32 8.32 -13.14
CA ARG A 872 -10.46 7.54 -13.63
C ARG A 872 -11.68 7.64 -12.72
N ASP A 873 -11.49 7.58 -11.40
CA ASP A 873 -12.59 7.67 -10.43
C ASP A 873 -13.20 9.08 -10.35
N ALA A 874 -12.44 10.11 -10.69
CA ALA A 874 -12.95 11.49 -10.78
C ALA A 874 -13.83 11.76 -12.03
N LEU A 875 -13.89 10.82 -12.99
CA LEU A 875 -14.70 10.95 -14.20
C LEU A 875 -16.13 10.38 -14.06
N GLN A 876 -16.36 9.43 -13.13
CA GLN A 876 -17.63 8.67 -13.03
C GLN A 876 -17.93 8.08 -11.65
#